data_AF-G2X1X4-F1
#
_entry.id   AF-G2X1X4-F1
#
_cell.length_a   1.000
_cell.length_b   1.000
_cell.length_c   1.000
_cell.angle_alpha   90.00
_cell.angle_beta   90.00
_cell.angle_gamma   90.00
#
_symmetry.space_group_name_H-M   'P 1'
#
loop_
_entity.id
_entity.type
_entity.pdbx_description
1 polymer ?
#
loop_
_entity_poly.entity_id
_entity_poly.type
_entity_poly.pdbx_seq_one_letter_code
_entity_poly.pdbx_strand_id
1 'polypeptide(L)'
;MGGGRQVKSKSSYPTLAQRPVGQHISKIYKDRIKVFYSTGQYEKQNLLSLMNEAVASGEPSVKLSTWAAPDLERTPWREAVKNKFTKTKVGESFGPSWSTHWFKVQLTVPEDMLDKERLELHWDGSNEGAVYDKDGNIQQGLTGDGERIEWIIPDSFRDGKEHIIYVEMACNGMFGNPRGDTIQPPNPDKQFVLKKAEIVAVNLDARMLHIDIWIIGDAAREFPEESWEQHRALNVANAIIDTFDKGPKNRDTLKKCREIARQYLGDKVDSHEVYSSDKDIQVYGIGHCHIDSCWLWPWDETKRKVARSWSNQCTLMDQYPELNFACSQAQQYKWLKTLYPYAWDRVKSKVKSGQFQPIGGSWVEHDTNMPSGESLVRQFLYGQRFFENNFGERCQTFWLPDTFGYSAQLPQLCRLAGMERFLTQKLSWNNINKFPHTTFNWVALDGSQVICHMPPAETYTAEAHLGDVKRSVSQHKSMDQDHTSLLVFGKGDGGGGPTWTQLEKLRRCRGMADQVGMLPRVHMGNSVEDFFDRLQKKATSFVTWYGELYFELHRGTYTTQANNKAKNRKSEVIMRNIEWLATIASLKDSSYKYPKAAIDEMWEAILLCQFHDCLPGSSIEMCYDDSDKMYARVFELNEQLLKDVHKVLGVSDAKAPLAQSVAINTLPWHRKELVEISDTEVGVACGDGQMLALRAFKSGDEPAVTIEQVDKDVFVLQNDHLRIRVEHGCIVSIYDRVANREVVEKGGKANQYVIFDDKPLYWQAWDVEVFHLDTRQELPCGETSITEQKAHRVGLTTTTKISENSSLKSTIFLSAALKGVPSAIEFQAEVDWHETMKFLKVEFPVNVRNTEASYETAYGIVKRPTHYNTSWDMAKFEVCCHRFADLSEYGYGVSVINDSKYGFATCGSTMRLSLLRSAKAPDEHADMGKHTIRWALLPHEGELGPTTIRAAHAFNNRLAVVSAPAVTAAMTSSPIKLSGDASLVLDTVKRGEDDEDLAHGDQDVGGHLQKRKGRSVVLRVYDSMGGRGRGTIKSTWDIKRAFKCNLLEDDLEEVEVRNNSEIDIELRSFEVASFRLEL
;
A
#
# COMPACT_ATOMS: atom_id res chain seq x y z
N MET A 1 -5.31 8.78 94.34
CA MET A 1 -5.72 8.83 92.91
C MET A 1 -4.51 9.22 92.07
N GLY A 2 -3.80 8.23 91.55
CA GLY A 2 -2.66 8.43 90.66
C GLY A 2 -3.09 8.23 89.22
N GLY A 3 -3.08 9.31 88.43
CA GLY A 3 -3.23 9.27 86.97
C GLY A 3 -1.90 9.65 86.34
N GLY A 4 -1.07 8.65 86.02
CA GLY A 4 0.18 8.84 85.29
C GLY A 4 -0.11 9.21 83.83
N ARG A 5 0.12 10.48 83.47
CA ARG A 5 0.16 10.93 82.07
C ARG A 5 1.44 10.43 81.41
N GLN A 6 1.28 9.69 80.31
CA GLN A 6 2.36 9.29 79.41
C GLN A 6 3.18 10.50 78.94
N VAL A 7 4.50 10.37 79.04
CA VAL A 7 5.50 11.30 78.52
C VAL A 7 5.43 11.30 76.98
N LYS A 8 5.12 12.45 76.37
CA LYS A 8 5.19 12.66 74.92
C LYS A 8 6.63 12.43 74.44
N SER A 9 6.82 11.70 73.35
CA SER A 9 8.13 11.44 72.75
C SER A 9 8.85 12.76 72.39
N LYS A 10 10.18 12.78 72.51
CA LYS A 10 11.01 13.90 72.05
C LYS A 10 10.75 14.10 70.55
N SER A 11 10.22 15.26 70.17
CA SER A 11 10.03 15.64 68.77
C SER A 11 11.38 15.66 68.04
N SER A 12 11.45 15.07 66.85
CA SER A 12 12.60 15.13 65.94
C SER A 12 12.66 16.43 65.12
N TYR A 13 11.66 17.31 65.27
CA TYR A 13 11.60 18.59 64.57
C TYR A 13 12.57 19.60 65.22
N PRO A 14 13.49 20.22 64.45
CA PRO A 14 14.50 21.11 65.02
C PRO A 14 13.88 22.37 65.63
N THR A 15 14.44 22.83 66.75
CA THR A 15 13.96 24.04 67.47
C THR A 15 14.27 25.34 66.73
N LEU A 16 15.32 25.35 65.91
CA LEU A 16 15.78 26.51 65.15
C LEU A 16 15.95 26.11 63.68
N ALA A 17 15.54 26.97 62.76
CA ALA A 17 15.87 26.81 61.35
C ALA A 17 17.38 27.02 61.16
N GLN A 18 18.12 25.95 60.82
CA GLN A 18 19.58 26.03 60.66
C GLN A 18 20.01 26.86 59.44
N ARG A 19 19.17 26.92 58.41
CA ARG A 19 19.37 27.71 57.18
C ARG A 19 18.04 27.91 56.43
N PRO A 20 17.91 28.93 55.58
CA PRO A 20 16.81 29.02 54.63
C PRO A 20 16.88 27.90 53.58
N VAL A 21 15.72 27.43 53.10
CA VAL A 21 15.58 26.48 51.98
C VAL A 21 14.69 27.15 50.92
N GLY A 22 15.21 27.28 49.71
CA GLY A 22 14.50 27.92 48.59
C GLY A 22 13.58 26.94 47.85
N GLN A 23 12.56 27.48 47.17
CA GLN A 23 11.72 26.71 46.26
C GLN A 23 12.48 26.39 44.98
N HIS A 24 12.33 25.17 44.45
CA HIS A 24 12.90 24.81 43.15
C HIS A 24 12.23 25.60 42.01
N ILE A 25 13.05 26.19 41.14
CA ILE A 25 12.58 26.88 39.93
C ILE A 25 12.41 25.83 38.83
N SER A 26 11.16 25.41 38.59
CA SER A 26 10.77 24.31 37.67
C SER A 26 11.63 24.24 36.40
N LYS A 27 11.67 25.33 35.62
CA LYS A 27 12.42 25.39 34.35
C LYS A 27 13.91 25.04 34.50
N ILE A 28 14.60 25.65 35.46
CA ILE A 28 16.04 25.42 35.68
C ILE A 28 16.32 23.96 36.03
N TYR A 29 15.48 23.39 36.89
CA TYR A 29 15.64 22.01 37.34
C TYR A 29 15.23 20.99 36.26
N LYS A 30 14.30 21.34 35.36
CA LYS A 30 14.00 20.54 34.16
C LYS A 30 15.19 20.53 33.19
N ASP A 31 15.78 21.70 32.92
CA ASP A 31 16.94 21.83 32.03
C ASP A 31 18.15 21.06 32.57
N ARG A 32 18.34 21.06 33.90
CA ARG A 32 19.38 20.27 34.59
C ARG A 32 19.29 18.77 34.31
N ILE A 33 18.08 18.21 34.21
CA ILE A 33 17.88 16.78 33.97
C ILE A 33 18.49 16.35 32.63
N LYS A 34 18.21 17.10 31.56
CA LYS A 34 18.69 16.78 30.21
C LYS A 34 20.23 16.72 30.16
N VAL A 35 20.89 17.65 30.85
CA VAL A 35 22.36 17.72 30.93
C VAL A 35 23.00 16.45 31.50
N PHE A 36 22.28 15.71 32.33
CA PHE A 36 22.80 14.50 32.98
C PHE A 36 23.02 13.32 32.03
N TYR A 37 22.29 13.28 30.92
CA TYR A 37 22.33 12.18 29.96
C TYR A 37 22.48 12.62 28.49
N SER A 38 22.66 13.92 28.22
CA SER A 38 22.93 14.42 26.88
C SER A 38 24.41 14.43 26.54
N THR A 39 24.74 14.31 25.26
CA THR A 39 26.06 14.64 24.72
C THR A 39 26.35 16.14 24.87
N GLY A 40 27.62 16.54 24.85
CA GLY A 40 28.05 17.94 24.95
C GLY A 40 29.13 18.20 26.00
N GLN A 41 29.18 19.43 26.56
CA GLN A 41 30.29 19.88 27.40
C GLN A 41 30.50 19.04 28.68
N TYR A 42 29.45 18.35 29.16
CA TYR A 42 29.48 17.52 30.36
C TYR A 42 29.44 16.02 30.08
N GLU A 43 29.48 15.57 28.82
CA GLU A 43 29.39 14.15 28.45
C GLU A 43 30.45 13.29 29.15
N LYS A 44 31.67 13.84 29.29
CA LYS A 44 32.76 13.17 30.00
C LYS A 44 32.60 13.17 31.53
N GLN A 45 31.61 13.86 32.08
CA GLN A 45 31.39 14.00 33.53
C GLN A 45 30.00 13.57 33.99
N ASN A 46 29.09 13.29 33.06
CA ASN A 46 27.72 12.88 33.34
C ASN A 46 27.56 11.36 33.19
N LEU A 47 26.32 10.87 33.19
CA LEU A 47 26.04 9.43 33.14
C LEU A 47 26.65 8.74 31.91
N LEU A 48 26.74 9.43 30.77
CA LEU A 48 27.26 8.87 29.53
C LEU A 48 28.73 8.41 29.67
N SER A 49 29.50 9.05 30.55
CA SER A 49 30.89 8.68 30.83
C SER A 49 31.07 7.31 31.50
N LEU A 50 29.99 6.70 32.00
CA LEU A 50 30.00 5.40 32.69
C LEU A 50 29.27 4.29 31.91
N MET A 51 28.82 4.55 30.68
CA MET A 51 28.04 3.59 29.88
C MET A 51 28.80 2.30 29.56
N ASN A 52 30.14 2.40 29.48
CA ASN A 52 31.02 1.31 29.12
C ASN A 52 32.02 1.06 30.27
N GLU A 53 32.21 -0.20 30.65
CA GLU A 53 33.25 -0.60 31.61
C GLU A 53 34.63 -0.71 30.96
N ALA A 54 34.67 -1.20 29.72
CA ALA A 54 35.87 -1.36 28.91
C ALA A 54 35.52 -1.33 27.42
N VAL A 55 36.46 -0.89 26.59
CA VAL A 55 36.34 -0.85 25.13
C VAL A 55 37.66 -1.35 24.54
N ALA A 56 37.57 -2.31 23.62
CA ALA A 56 38.70 -2.85 22.89
C ALA A 56 38.47 -2.72 21.38
N SER A 57 39.38 -2.02 20.70
CA SER A 57 39.26 -1.69 19.28
C SER A 57 40.58 -1.92 18.55
N GLY A 58 40.53 -2.27 17.27
CA GLY A 58 41.73 -2.51 16.45
C GLY A 58 42.47 -3.79 16.82
N GLU A 59 43.62 -4.04 16.17
CA GLU A 59 44.38 -5.27 16.39
C GLU A 59 45.05 -5.30 17.79
N PRO A 60 45.04 -6.43 18.49
CA PRO A 60 44.59 -7.76 18.04
C PRO A 60 43.10 -8.05 18.22
N SER A 61 42.35 -7.20 18.94
CA SER A 61 40.96 -7.46 19.36
C SER A 61 39.94 -7.48 18.23
N VAL A 62 40.07 -6.59 17.24
CA VAL A 62 39.20 -6.49 16.07
C VAL A 62 40.06 -6.31 14.83
N LYS A 63 40.17 -7.37 14.01
CA LYS A 63 40.83 -7.30 12.69
C LYS A 63 39.77 -7.22 11.60
N LEU A 64 39.97 -6.29 10.67
CA LEU A 64 39.03 -6.00 9.61
C LEU A 64 39.65 -6.23 8.24
N SER A 65 38.90 -6.94 7.41
CA SER A 65 39.18 -7.03 5.97
C SER A 65 37.86 -6.93 5.21
N THR A 66 37.89 -6.39 4.00
CA THR A 66 36.70 -6.10 3.20
C THR A 66 36.86 -6.63 1.78
N TRP A 67 35.73 -6.93 1.15
CA TRP A 67 35.60 -7.20 -0.27
C TRP A 67 34.38 -6.44 -0.78
N ALA A 68 34.56 -5.69 -1.88
CA ALA A 68 33.48 -4.96 -2.54
C ALA A 68 32.86 -5.85 -3.62
N ALA A 69 31.53 -5.97 -3.62
CA ALA A 69 30.81 -6.61 -4.70
C ALA A 69 30.94 -5.77 -6.00
N PRO A 70 31.21 -6.39 -7.16
CA PRO A 70 31.27 -5.68 -8.42
C PRO A 70 29.88 -5.17 -8.84
N ASP A 71 29.84 -4.14 -9.69
CA ASP A 71 28.65 -3.73 -10.46
C ASP A 71 27.35 -3.52 -9.64
N LEU A 72 27.48 -3.05 -8.39
CA LEU A 72 26.37 -2.86 -7.44
C LEU A 72 25.58 -4.15 -7.13
N GLU A 73 26.18 -5.32 -7.37
CA GLU A 73 25.55 -6.60 -7.06
C GLU A 73 25.31 -6.76 -5.56
N ARG A 74 24.18 -7.37 -5.23
CA ARG A 74 23.84 -7.79 -3.86
C ARG A 74 24.28 -9.25 -3.67
N THR A 75 25.59 -9.48 -3.74
CA THR A 75 26.16 -10.84 -3.74
C THR A 75 25.83 -11.58 -2.42
N PRO A 76 25.20 -12.76 -2.47
CA PRO A 76 24.92 -13.56 -1.28
C PRO A 76 26.19 -14.00 -0.56
N TRP A 77 26.09 -14.22 0.75
CA TRP A 77 27.23 -14.62 1.61
C TRP A 77 28.09 -15.74 1.01
N ARG A 78 27.45 -16.81 0.50
CA ARG A 78 28.14 -18.01 -0.02
C ARG A 78 29.11 -17.71 -1.15
N GLU A 79 28.81 -16.73 -1.98
CA GLU A 79 29.69 -16.30 -3.07
C GLU A 79 30.69 -15.25 -2.60
N ALA A 80 30.26 -14.32 -1.74
CA ALA A 80 31.13 -13.29 -1.19
C ALA A 80 32.35 -13.87 -0.45
N VAL A 81 32.16 -14.88 0.39
CA VAL A 81 33.26 -15.45 1.21
C VAL A 81 34.31 -16.24 0.42
N LYS A 82 34.05 -16.57 -0.86
CA LYS A 82 35.02 -17.21 -1.75
C LYS A 82 36.05 -16.22 -2.31
N ASN A 83 35.77 -14.92 -2.21
CA ASN A 83 36.62 -13.87 -2.76
C ASN A 83 37.79 -13.52 -1.84
N LYS A 84 38.75 -12.77 -2.39
CA LYS A 84 39.91 -12.28 -1.64
C LYS A 84 39.58 -10.97 -0.92
N PHE A 85 39.52 -11.04 0.41
CA PHE A 85 39.35 -9.87 1.27
C PHE A 85 40.68 -9.12 1.45
N THR A 86 40.64 -7.79 1.40
CA THR A 86 41.78 -6.89 1.61
C THR A 86 41.68 -6.22 2.98
N LYS A 87 42.83 -5.95 3.62
CA LYS A 87 42.86 -5.31 4.94
C LYS A 87 42.22 -3.92 4.88
N THR A 88 41.41 -3.57 5.87
CA THR A 88 40.75 -2.26 6.03
C THR A 88 40.79 -1.83 7.50
N LYS A 89 40.25 -0.65 7.83
CA LYS A 89 40.21 -0.09 9.19
C LYS A 89 39.05 0.88 9.37
N VAL A 90 38.72 1.15 10.63
CA VAL A 90 37.83 2.25 11.02
C VAL A 90 38.37 3.58 10.46
N GLY A 91 37.47 4.42 9.94
CA GLY A 91 37.77 5.68 9.26
C GLY A 91 37.89 5.57 7.74
N GLU A 92 37.90 4.37 7.16
CA GLU A 92 37.82 4.21 5.71
C GLU A 92 36.40 4.48 5.18
N SER A 93 36.35 4.90 3.92
CA SER A 93 35.14 5.31 3.21
C SER A 93 34.78 4.29 2.13
N PHE A 94 33.49 4.01 1.99
CA PHE A 94 32.94 2.99 1.11
C PHE A 94 31.77 3.55 0.31
N GLY A 95 31.58 3.04 -0.91
CA GLY A 95 30.56 3.50 -1.84
C GLY A 95 30.86 2.96 -3.24
N PRO A 96 30.18 3.46 -4.28
CA PRO A 96 29.15 4.51 -4.27
C PRO A 96 27.81 4.03 -3.68
N SER A 97 26.75 4.84 -3.79
CA SER A 97 25.41 4.46 -3.33
C SER A 97 25.01 3.08 -3.85
N TRP A 98 24.32 2.31 -3.00
CA TRP A 98 23.84 0.96 -3.28
C TRP A 98 24.93 -0.12 -3.43
N SER A 99 26.22 0.24 -3.36
CA SER A 99 27.29 -0.77 -3.36
C SER A 99 27.19 -1.67 -2.12
N THR A 100 27.61 -2.92 -2.27
CA THR A 100 27.66 -3.88 -1.16
C THR A 100 29.12 -4.18 -0.83
N HIS A 101 29.48 -4.07 0.45
CA HIS A 101 30.79 -4.42 0.96
C HIS A 101 30.64 -5.50 2.02
N TRP A 102 31.30 -6.64 1.81
CA TRP A 102 31.40 -7.69 2.80
C TRP A 102 32.64 -7.47 3.64
N PHE A 103 32.47 -7.43 4.96
CA PHE A 103 33.57 -7.38 5.91
C PHE A 103 33.74 -8.74 6.55
N LYS A 104 34.96 -9.25 6.55
CA LYS A 104 35.37 -10.35 7.43
C LYS A 104 35.95 -9.72 8.69
N VAL A 105 35.29 -9.97 9.81
CA VAL A 105 35.63 -9.42 11.13
C VAL A 105 36.14 -10.55 12.00
N GLN A 106 37.39 -10.43 12.44
CA GLN A 106 38.01 -11.38 13.36
C GLN A 106 38.03 -10.75 14.76
N LEU A 107 37.29 -11.36 15.68
CA LEU A 107 37.10 -10.88 17.04
C LEU A 107 37.93 -11.72 18.01
N THR A 108 38.69 -11.06 18.88
CA THR A 108 39.37 -11.70 20.02
C THR A 108 39.03 -10.91 21.27
N VAL A 109 38.26 -11.51 22.17
CA VAL A 109 37.88 -10.87 23.45
C VAL A 109 39.12 -10.81 24.36
N PRO A 110 39.54 -9.62 24.81
CA PRO A 110 40.67 -9.47 25.74
C PRO A 110 40.45 -10.20 27.07
N GLU A 111 41.54 -10.65 27.71
CA GLU A 111 41.48 -11.41 28.97
C GLU A 111 40.74 -10.65 30.09
N ASP A 112 40.90 -9.33 30.17
CA ASP A 112 40.25 -8.45 31.16
C ASP A 112 38.77 -8.16 30.86
N MET A 113 38.25 -8.67 29.75
CA MET A 113 36.86 -8.55 29.35
C MET A 113 36.08 -9.88 29.42
N LEU A 114 36.75 -11.02 29.62
CA LEU A 114 36.13 -12.36 29.58
C LEU A 114 35.05 -12.56 30.66
N ASP A 115 35.22 -11.94 31.83
CA ASP A 115 34.33 -12.06 32.99
C ASP A 115 33.23 -10.98 33.04
N LYS A 116 33.20 -10.07 32.06
CA LYS A 116 32.23 -8.97 32.02
C LYS A 116 30.84 -9.46 31.71
N GLU A 117 29.83 -8.88 32.35
CA GLU A 117 28.45 -9.35 32.24
C GLU A 117 27.92 -9.33 30.79
N ARG A 118 28.08 -8.20 30.09
CA ARG A 118 27.58 -8.00 28.73
C ARG A 118 28.67 -7.50 27.79
N LEU A 119 28.96 -8.29 26.76
CA LEU A 119 29.85 -7.93 25.66
C LEU A 119 29.06 -7.69 24.38
N GLU A 120 29.37 -6.59 23.69
CA GLU A 120 28.75 -6.21 22.42
C GLU A 120 29.83 -5.83 21.40
N LEU A 121 29.60 -6.13 20.13
CA LEU A 121 30.29 -5.48 19.01
C LEU A 121 29.52 -4.21 18.66
N HIS A 122 30.17 -3.06 18.73
CA HIS A 122 29.62 -1.80 18.24
C HIS A 122 30.18 -1.53 16.84
N TRP A 123 29.28 -1.60 15.84
CA TRP A 123 29.54 -1.39 14.43
C TRP A 123 28.70 -0.23 13.89
N ASP A 124 29.35 0.85 13.45
CA ASP A 124 28.66 1.99 12.84
C ASP A 124 29.27 2.30 11.47
N GLY A 125 28.60 1.83 10.41
CA GLY A 125 28.95 2.09 9.02
C GLY A 125 28.35 3.38 8.45
N SER A 126 27.59 4.17 9.24
CA SER A 126 26.72 5.26 8.74
C SER A 126 25.71 4.82 7.68
N ASN A 127 25.38 3.54 7.64
CA ASN A 127 24.54 2.90 6.65
C ASN A 127 23.84 1.67 7.25
N GLU A 128 23.12 0.94 6.43
CA GLU A 128 22.54 -0.32 6.86
C GLU A 128 23.54 -1.49 6.70
N GLY A 129 23.44 -2.47 7.59
CA GLY A 129 24.22 -3.69 7.49
C GLY A 129 23.58 -4.90 8.16
N ALA A 130 24.24 -6.04 8.09
CA ALA A 130 23.79 -7.27 8.74
C ALA A 130 24.99 -8.12 9.17
N VAL A 131 24.93 -8.62 10.40
CA VAL A 131 25.89 -9.56 10.97
C VAL A 131 25.50 -10.98 10.57
N TYR A 132 26.46 -11.73 10.06
CA TYR A 132 26.36 -13.15 9.75
C TYR A 132 27.40 -13.93 10.56
N ASP A 133 27.03 -15.13 11.01
CA ASP A 133 28.00 -16.05 11.61
C ASP A 133 28.95 -16.64 10.55
N LYS A 134 29.89 -17.48 10.99
CA LYS A 134 30.87 -18.14 10.11
C LYS A 134 30.25 -19.11 9.09
N ASP A 135 28.99 -19.51 9.29
CA ASP A 135 28.27 -20.49 8.46
C ASP A 135 27.26 -19.80 7.51
N GLY A 136 27.19 -18.46 7.55
CA GLY A 136 26.34 -17.66 6.67
C GLY A 136 24.91 -17.46 7.19
N ASN A 137 24.66 -17.72 8.47
CA ASN A 137 23.37 -17.46 9.08
C ASN A 137 23.30 -16.01 9.58
N ILE A 138 22.32 -15.26 9.09
CA ILE A 138 22.07 -13.89 9.53
C ILE A 138 21.66 -13.86 11.01
N GLN A 139 22.38 -13.06 11.80
CA GLN A 139 22.19 -12.97 13.25
C GLN A 139 21.40 -11.72 13.62
N GLN A 140 21.76 -10.57 13.05
CA GLN A 140 21.17 -9.28 13.39
C GLN A 140 21.43 -8.24 12.29
N GLY A 141 20.44 -7.42 11.98
CA GLY A 141 20.58 -6.19 11.21
C GLY A 141 21.18 -5.03 12.02
N LEU A 142 21.89 -4.16 11.33
CA LEU A 142 22.53 -2.96 11.84
C LEU A 142 22.01 -1.74 11.07
N THR A 143 21.89 -0.63 11.78
CA THR A 143 21.52 0.67 11.23
C THR A 143 22.45 1.71 11.83
N GLY A 144 23.26 2.34 10.98
CA GLY A 144 24.28 3.31 11.37
C GLY A 144 23.72 4.59 11.99
N ASP A 145 24.62 5.54 12.24
CA ASP A 145 24.32 6.82 12.89
C ASP A 145 23.70 6.66 14.30
N GLY A 146 24.07 5.57 14.98
CA GLY A 146 23.72 5.29 16.36
C GLY A 146 22.31 4.75 16.58
N GLU A 147 21.57 4.38 15.52
CA GLU A 147 20.21 3.87 15.66
C GLU A 147 20.17 2.41 16.14
N ARG A 148 20.97 1.53 15.53
CA ARG A 148 21.16 0.13 15.96
C ARG A 148 22.55 -0.35 15.54
N ILE A 149 23.54 -0.09 16.39
CA ILE A 149 24.95 -0.36 16.08
C ILE A 149 25.53 -1.51 16.89
N GLU A 150 24.78 -2.03 17.86
CA GLU A 150 25.22 -3.04 18.80
C GLU A 150 24.78 -4.45 18.39
N TRP A 151 25.70 -5.41 18.41
CA TRP A 151 25.41 -6.84 18.31
C TRP A 151 25.98 -7.57 19.53
N ILE A 152 25.18 -8.40 20.18
CA ILE A 152 25.59 -9.10 21.40
C ILE A 152 26.58 -10.20 21.03
N ILE A 153 27.76 -10.17 21.62
CA ILE A 153 28.77 -11.21 21.38
C ILE A 153 28.35 -12.48 22.14
N PRO A 154 28.23 -13.63 21.46
CA PRO A 154 27.87 -14.89 22.11
C PRO A 154 28.84 -15.28 23.21
N ASP A 155 28.34 -15.92 24.27
CA ASP A 155 29.19 -16.37 25.39
C ASP A 155 30.27 -17.37 24.95
N SER A 156 30.04 -18.10 23.85
CA SER A 156 31.02 -19.00 23.26
C SER A 156 32.28 -18.29 22.72
N PHE A 157 32.25 -16.96 22.52
CA PHE A 157 33.40 -16.19 22.06
C PHE A 157 34.28 -15.72 23.24
N ARG A 158 33.86 -15.97 24.48
CA ARG A 158 34.55 -15.57 25.71
C ARG A 158 35.60 -16.60 26.14
N ASP A 159 36.45 -17.02 25.20
CA ASP A 159 37.52 -18.01 25.43
C ASP A 159 38.93 -17.48 25.14
N GLY A 160 39.04 -16.17 24.86
CA GLY A 160 40.30 -15.51 24.51
C GLY A 160 40.85 -15.88 23.12
N LYS A 161 40.10 -16.64 22.32
CA LYS A 161 40.51 -17.05 20.97
C LYS A 161 39.91 -16.15 19.90
N GLU A 162 40.43 -16.29 18.69
CA GLU A 162 39.92 -15.59 17.53
C GLU A 162 38.67 -16.29 16.98
N HIS A 163 37.59 -15.53 16.83
CA HIS A 163 36.33 -15.94 16.21
C HIS A 163 36.05 -15.10 14.97
N ILE A 164 35.39 -15.70 13.97
CA ILE A 164 35.10 -15.04 12.70
C ILE A 164 33.60 -14.80 12.58
N ILE A 165 33.25 -13.57 12.23
CA ILE A 165 31.92 -13.20 11.73
C ILE A 165 32.08 -12.43 10.42
N TYR A 166 30.96 -12.23 9.75
CA TYR A 166 30.88 -11.39 8.57
C TYR A 166 29.88 -10.26 8.77
N VAL A 167 30.16 -9.09 8.21
CA VAL A 167 29.20 -7.98 8.14
C VAL A 167 28.94 -7.64 6.69
N GLU A 168 27.71 -7.80 6.24
CA GLU A 168 27.24 -7.28 4.95
C GLU A 168 26.90 -5.80 5.15
N MET A 169 27.65 -4.90 4.54
CA MET A 169 27.39 -3.47 4.57
C MET A 169 26.74 -3.06 3.25
N ALA A 170 25.54 -2.48 3.33
CA ALA A 170 24.84 -1.92 2.19
C ALA A 170 25.03 -0.40 2.20
N CYS A 171 25.59 0.19 1.13
CA CYS A 171 25.85 1.63 1.03
C CYS A 171 24.57 2.43 0.78
N ASN A 172 23.64 2.37 1.74
CA ASN A 172 22.44 3.19 1.82
C ASN A 172 22.01 3.41 3.28
N GLY A 173 21.32 4.51 3.54
CA GLY A 173 20.66 4.73 4.83
C GLY A 173 19.35 3.95 4.95
N MET A 174 18.68 4.05 6.11
CA MET A 174 17.35 3.46 6.33
C MET A 174 16.35 3.90 5.25
N PHE A 175 16.38 5.18 4.87
CA PHE A 175 15.51 5.79 3.86
C PHE A 175 16.21 6.03 2.52
N GLY A 176 17.10 5.13 2.13
CA GLY A 176 17.85 5.26 0.87
C GLY A 176 18.93 6.34 0.89
N ASN A 177 19.15 7.00 -0.25
CA ASN A 177 20.30 7.87 -0.49
C ASN A 177 19.94 9.26 -1.05
N PRO A 178 19.02 10.02 -0.45
CA PRO A 178 18.52 11.27 -1.02
C PRO A 178 19.59 12.36 -1.21
N ARG A 179 19.39 13.24 -2.20
CA ARG A 179 20.10 14.52 -2.34
C ARG A 179 19.50 15.57 -1.40
N GLY A 180 19.98 15.60 -0.16
CA GLY A 180 19.51 16.57 0.83
C GLY A 180 18.31 16.04 1.61
N ASP A 181 17.11 16.55 1.32
CA ASP A 181 15.88 16.15 2.02
C ASP A 181 15.43 14.72 1.65
N THR A 182 14.75 14.03 2.57
CA THR A 182 14.55 12.57 2.54
C THR A 182 13.93 12.05 1.25
N ILE A 183 13.01 12.80 0.65
CA ILE A 183 12.28 12.39 -0.56
C ILE A 183 12.94 12.86 -1.87
N GLN A 184 14.12 13.47 -1.82
CA GLN A 184 14.79 13.92 -3.05
C GLN A 184 15.35 12.74 -3.85
N PRO A 185 15.49 12.87 -5.18
CA PRO A 185 16.15 11.86 -6.00
C PRO A 185 17.49 11.42 -5.40
N PRO A 186 17.86 10.13 -5.51
CA PRO A 186 19.04 9.61 -4.85
C PRO A 186 20.33 10.25 -5.39
N ASN A 187 21.30 10.46 -4.51
CA ASN A 187 22.67 10.80 -4.84
C ASN A 187 23.40 9.50 -5.23
N PRO A 188 23.79 9.29 -6.51
CA PRO A 188 24.48 8.08 -6.91
C PRO A 188 25.87 7.94 -6.29
N ASP A 189 26.53 9.05 -5.93
CA ASP A 189 27.95 9.05 -5.53
C ASP A 189 28.17 9.09 -4.00
N LYS A 190 27.12 8.85 -3.20
CA LYS A 190 27.21 8.95 -1.73
C LYS A 190 28.23 7.95 -1.20
N GLN A 191 29.05 8.42 -0.25
CA GLN A 191 30.07 7.64 0.43
C GLN A 191 29.73 7.50 1.92
N PHE A 192 30.17 6.40 2.51
CA PHE A 192 29.87 5.99 3.87
C PHE A 192 31.15 5.66 4.62
N VAL A 193 31.33 6.26 5.79
CA VAL A 193 32.53 6.06 6.62
C VAL A 193 32.22 5.05 7.71
N LEU A 194 33.10 4.04 7.84
CA LEU A 194 33.07 3.14 9.00
C LEU A 194 33.56 3.92 10.24
N LYS A 195 32.62 4.35 11.08
CA LYS A 195 32.87 5.15 12.29
C LYS A 195 33.28 4.30 13.49
N LYS A 196 32.74 3.08 13.63
CA LYS A 196 33.01 2.20 14.77
C LYS A 196 33.12 0.73 14.37
N ALA A 197 34.05 0.03 15.01
CA ALA A 197 34.17 -1.43 15.02
C ALA A 197 34.96 -1.83 16.27
N GLU A 198 34.26 -2.00 17.40
CA GLU A 198 34.88 -2.18 18.72
C GLU A 198 34.10 -3.16 19.61
N ILE A 199 34.82 -3.92 20.43
CA ILE A 199 34.23 -4.78 21.47
C ILE A 199 34.01 -3.91 22.70
N VAL A 200 32.80 -3.89 23.22
CA VAL A 200 32.38 -3.05 24.36
C VAL A 200 31.87 -3.92 25.49
N ALA A 201 32.46 -3.78 26.66
CA ALA A 201 31.89 -4.27 27.91
C ALA A 201 30.94 -3.20 28.45
N VAL A 202 29.65 -3.50 28.42
CA VAL A 202 28.59 -2.55 28.77
C VAL A 202 28.38 -2.50 30.27
N ASN A 203 28.24 -1.30 30.82
CA ASN A 203 27.76 -1.12 32.19
C ASN A 203 26.22 -1.12 32.21
N LEU A 204 25.62 -2.26 32.55
CA LEU A 204 24.16 -2.42 32.55
C LEU A 204 23.46 -1.51 33.57
N ASP A 205 24.07 -1.28 34.74
CA ASP A 205 23.50 -0.37 35.75
C ASP A 205 23.42 1.07 35.22
N ALA A 206 24.47 1.56 34.56
CA ALA A 206 24.46 2.88 33.93
C ALA A 206 23.45 2.96 32.77
N ARG A 207 23.39 1.91 31.94
CA ARG A 207 22.46 1.82 30.81
C ARG A 207 21.00 1.80 31.26
N MET A 208 20.67 1.05 32.31
CA MET A 208 19.31 1.03 32.86
C MET A 208 18.98 2.35 33.57
N LEU A 209 19.93 2.94 34.32
CA LEU A 209 19.73 4.26 34.93
C LEU A 209 19.48 5.34 33.88
N HIS A 210 20.09 5.23 32.70
CA HIS A 210 19.83 6.14 31.59
C HIS A 210 18.37 6.09 31.14
N ILE A 211 17.80 4.89 30.97
CA ILE A 211 16.37 4.74 30.64
C ILE A 211 15.49 5.22 31.80
N ASP A 212 15.85 4.89 33.03
CA ASP A 212 15.13 5.29 34.25
C ASP A 212 15.01 6.82 34.31
N ILE A 213 16.13 7.56 34.24
CA ILE A 213 16.11 9.02 34.32
C ILE A 213 15.51 9.68 33.09
N TRP A 214 15.62 9.04 31.91
CA TRP A 214 15.01 9.55 30.70
C TRP A 214 13.48 9.59 30.82
N ILE A 215 12.85 8.49 31.30
CA ILE A 215 11.39 8.41 31.50
C ILE A 215 10.92 9.30 32.65
N ILE A 216 11.63 9.34 33.78
CA ILE A 216 11.30 10.25 34.90
C ILE A 216 11.43 11.71 34.43
N GLY A 217 12.44 12.02 33.63
CA GLY A 217 12.64 13.33 33.03
C GLY A 217 11.52 13.70 32.05
N ASP A 218 11.04 12.74 31.26
CA ASP A 218 9.86 12.91 30.40
C ASP A 218 8.62 13.23 31.24
N ALA A 219 8.39 12.52 32.34
CA ALA A 219 7.27 12.80 33.24
C ALA A 219 7.37 14.22 33.82
N ALA A 220 8.57 14.65 34.21
CA ALA A 220 8.81 16.01 34.68
C ALA A 220 8.54 17.06 33.59
N ARG A 221 8.71 16.75 32.30
CA ARG A 221 8.45 17.67 31.17
C ARG A 221 6.99 17.69 30.73
N GLU A 222 6.36 16.51 30.63
CA GLU A 222 5.09 16.26 29.96
C GLU A 222 3.86 16.31 30.87
N PHE A 223 4.04 16.09 32.17
CA PHE A 223 2.95 16.23 33.13
C PHE A 223 2.71 17.71 33.50
N PRO A 224 1.47 18.09 33.85
CA PRO A 224 1.15 19.47 34.20
C PRO A 224 1.96 19.96 35.39
N GLU A 225 2.40 21.23 35.37
CA GLU A 225 3.27 21.77 36.44
C GLU A 225 2.56 21.88 37.79
N GLU A 226 1.24 21.94 37.81
CA GLU A 226 0.41 21.95 39.01
C GLU A 226 0.21 20.55 39.62
N SER A 227 0.65 19.49 38.94
CA SER A 227 0.47 18.10 39.38
C SER A 227 1.57 17.66 40.35
N TRP A 228 1.21 16.86 41.36
CA TRP A 228 2.20 16.37 42.33
C TRP A 228 3.12 15.31 41.71
N GLU A 229 2.63 14.59 40.70
CA GLU A 229 3.35 13.60 39.91
C GLU A 229 4.54 14.25 39.19
N GLN A 230 4.30 15.38 38.52
CA GLN A 230 5.36 16.19 37.88
C GLN A 230 6.40 16.64 38.91
N HIS A 231 5.97 17.23 40.02
CA HIS A 231 6.87 17.70 41.07
C HIS A 231 7.67 16.56 41.71
N ARG A 232 7.04 15.40 41.91
CA ARG A 232 7.70 14.20 42.42
C ARG A 232 8.73 13.70 41.42
N ALA A 233 8.42 13.64 40.13
CA ALA A 233 9.37 13.28 39.07
C ALA A 233 10.60 14.20 39.09
N LEU A 234 10.38 15.52 39.15
CA LEU A 234 11.44 16.53 39.22
C LEU A 234 12.35 16.31 40.44
N ASN A 235 11.76 16.06 41.61
CA ASN A 235 12.51 15.81 42.84
C ASN A 235 13.31 14.50 42.79
N VAL A 236 12.71 13.42 42.27
CA VAL A 236 13.39 12.12 42.12
C VAL A 236 14.54 12.21 41.12
N ALA A 237 14.32 12.83 39.96
CA ALA A 237 15.38 13.02 38.97
C ALA A 237 16.54 13.88 39.51
N ASN A 238 16.25 14.93 40.29
CA ASN A 238 17.30 15.72 40.92
C ASN A 238 18.02 14.95 42.02
N ALA A 239 17.33 14.15 42.81
CA ALA A 239 17.96 13.28 43.81
C ALA A 239 18.89 12.24 43.15
N ILE A 240 18.54 11.71 41.98
CA ILE A 240 19.43 10.87 41.17
C ILE A 240 20.70 11.65 40.79
N ILE A 241 20.56 12.86 40.25
CA ILE A 241 21.69 13.68 39.80
C ILE A 241 22.58 14.08 40.99
N ASP A 242 21.98 14.42 42.13
CA ASP A 242 22.69 14.80 43.36
C ASP A 242 23.44 13.61 44.00
N THR A 243 22.93 12.39 43.80
CA THR A 243 23.53 11.15 44.34
C THR A 243 24.62 10.60 43.42
N PHE A 244 24.54 10.88 42.13
CA PHE A 244 25.51 10.41 41.15
C PHE A 244 26.89 11.01 41.41
N ASP A 245 27.87 10.12 41.57
CA ASP A 245 29.28 10.48 41.67
C ASP A 245 30.10 9.55 40.76
N LYS A 246 30.91 10.18 39.90
CA LYS A 246 31.81 9.52 38.94
C LYS A 246 33.11 9.01 39.60
N GLY A 247 33.40 9.44 40.83
CA GLY A 247 34.60 9.05 41.57
C GLY A 247 34.69 7.54 41.87
N PRO A 248 35.68 7.11 42.67
CA PRO A 248 35.97 5.69 42.93
C PRO A 248 34.81 4.85 43.51
N LYS A 249 33.71 5.50 43.94
CA LYS A 249 32.50 4.87 44.48
C LYS A 249 31.37 4.71 43.45
N ASN A 250 31.67 4.85 42.16
CA ASN A 250 30.66 4.92 41.09
C ASN A 250 29.69 3.72 41.02
N ARG A 251 30.15 2.49 41.27
CA ARG A 251 29.27 1.30 41.28
C ARG A 251 28.25 1.35 42.42
N ASP A 252 28.64 1.83 43.59
CA ASP A 252 27.74 1.99 44.73
C ASP A 252 26.75 3.15 44.50
N THR A 253 27.15 4.19 43.77
CA THR A 253 26.30 5.35 43.50
C THR A 253 25.28 5.07 42.40
N LEU A 254 25.66 4.34 41.34
CA LEU A 254 24.72 3.90 40.29
C LEU A 254 23.56 3.09 40.88
N LYS A 255 23.86 2.08 41.73
CA LYS A 255 22.83 1.27 42.39
C LYS A 255 21.89 2.12 43.26
N LYS A 256 22.43 3.05 44.05
CA LYS A 256 21.63 3.99 44.84
C LYS A 256 20.78 4.91 43.97
N CYS A 257 21.30 5.39 42.84
CA CYS A 257 20.52 6.16 41.89
C CYS A 257 19.34 5.34 41.33
N ARG A 258 19.56 4.06 41.01
CA ARG A 258 18.50 3.15 40.59
C ARG A 258 17.47 2.88 41.69
N GLU A 259 17.91 2.73 42.95
CA GLU A 259 17.01 2.64 44.11
C GLU A 259 16.15 3.92 44.26
N ILE A 260 16.73 5.10 44.06
CA ILE A 260 15.99 6.37 44.05
C ILE A 260 14.97 6.39 42.91
N ALA A 261 15.36 5.96 41.70
CA ALA A 261 14.47 5.91 40.54
C ALA A 261 13.26 4.98 40.79
N ARG A 262 13.47 3.82 41.44
CA ARG A 262 12.40 2.88 41.81
C ARG A 262 11.35 3.48 42.74
N GLN A 263 11.65 4.55 43.48
CA GLN A 263 10.64 5.27 44.27
C GLN A 263 9.56 5.95 43.41
N TYR A 264 9.77 6.08 42.10
CA TYR A 264 8.81 6.64 41.14
C TYR A 264 8.38 5.62 40.09
N LEU A 265 9.27 4.70 39.73
CA LEU A 265 9.04 3.68 38.69
C LEU A 265 8.53 2.35 39.24
N GLY A 266 8.77 2.05 40.52
CA GLY A 266 8.48 0.76 41.14
C GLY A 266 9.58 -0.28 40.95
N ASP A 267 9.55 -1.34 41.75
CA ASP A 267 10.64 -2.33 41.86
C ASP A 267 10.67 -3.37 40.73
N LYS A 268 9.60 -3.46 39.92
CA LYS A 268 9.44 -4.49 38.89
C LYS A 268 9.91 -4.08 37.49
N VAL A 269 10.35 -2.84 37.29
CA VAL A 269 10.63 -2.30 35.95
C VAL A 269 11.78 -2.99 35.21
N ASP A 270 12.62 -3.74 35.92
CA ASP A 270 13.74 -4.49 35.34
C ASP A 270 13.34 -5.84 34.71
N SER A 271 12.05 -6.20 34.76
CA SER A 271 11.55 -7.43 34.14
C SER A 271 10.12 -7.28 33.61
N HIS A 272 9.65 -8.30 32.87
CA HIS A 272 8.29 -8.38 32.38
C HIS A 272 7.23 -8.46 33.51
N GLU A 273 7.63 -8.74 34.76
CA GLU A 273 6.73 -8.79 35.91
C GLU A 273 6.03 -7.45 36.19
N VAL A 274 6.53 -6.35 35.64
CA VAL A 274 5.87 -5.04 35.68
C VAL A 274 4.46 -5.08 35.06
N TYR A 275 4.22 -6.00 34.13
CA TYR A 275 2.92 -6.19 33.47
C TYR A 275 1.96 -7.11 34.24
N SER A 276 2.42 -7.81 35.28
CA SER A 276 1.60 -8.76 36.07
C SER A 276 0.64 -8.10 37.08
N SER A 277 0.36 -6.82 36.91
CA SER A 277 -0.50 -6.02 37.79
C SER A 277 -1.95 -6.11 37.31
N ASP A 278 -2.88 -6.50 38.20
CA ASP A 278 -4.31 -6.67 37.90
C ASP A 278 -5.07 -5.34 37.67
N LYS A 279 -4.35 -4.22 37.57
CA LYS A 279 -4.95 -2.90 37.32
C LYS A 279 -5.41 -2.78 35.87
N ASP A 280 -6.51 -2.06 35.67
CA ASP A 280 -7.14 -1.88 34.36
C ASP A 280 -6.18 -1.30 33.31
N ILE A 281 -6.16 -1.94 32.14
CA ILE A 281 -5.25 -1.66 31.01
C ILE A 281 -5.99 -0.78 30.00
N GLN A 282 -5.31 0.27 29.54
CA GLN A 282 -5.90 1.23 28.60
C GLN A 282 -5.15 1.22 27.26
N VAL A 283 -3.85 0.97 27.27
CA VAL A 283 -3.02 1.00 26.05
C VAL A 283 -2.42 -0.39 25.82
N TYR A 284 -2.68 -0.96 24.65
CA TYR A 284 -2.14 -2.25 24.22
C TYR A 284 -0.99 -2.01 23.24
N GLY A 285 0.24 -2.30 23.64
CA GLY A 285 1.42 -2.17 22.79
C GLY A 285 1.55 -3.36 21.85
N ILE A 286 1.83 -3.08 20.57
CA ILE A 286 2.22 -4.09 19.58
C ILE A 286 3.45 -3.59 18.83
N GLY A 287 4.50 -4.41 18.80
CA GLY A 287 5.68 -4.14 18.00
C GLY A 287 5.35 -4.25 16.51
N HIS A 288 5.83 -3.33 15.69
CA HIS A 288 5.56 -3.34 14.25
C HIS A 288 6.80 -2.91 13.46
N CYS A 289 7.00 -3.51 12.30
CA CYS A 289 8.04 -3.14 11.36
C CYS A 289 7.38 -2.99 9.98
N HIS A 290 6.94 -1.78 9.71
CA HIS A 290 6.54 -1.42 8.36
C HIS A 290 7.80 -1.38 7.48
N ILE A 291 7.78 -2.11 6.37
CA ILE A 291 8.85 -2.10 5.37
C ILE A 291 8.20 -1.84 4.02
N ASP A 292 8.50 -0.69 3.43
CA ASP A 292 8.02 -0.40 2.10
C ASP A 292 8.66 -1.35 1.11
N SER A 293 7.80 -2.04 0.34
CA SER A 293 8.29 -3.04 -0.59
C SER A 293 9.16 -2.39 -1.65
N CYS A 294 8.76 -1.20 -2.11
CA CYS A 294 9.62 -0.24 -2.78
C CYS A 294 9.17 1.17 -2.40
N TRP A 295 10.11 2.09 -2.24
CA TRP A 295 9.81 3.50 -2.00
C TRP A 295 11.03 4.35 -2.37
N LEU A 296 12.00 4.45 -1.46
CA LEU A 296 13.27 5.15 -1.68
C LEU A 296 14.43 4.17 -1.98
N TRP A 297 14.09 2.92 -2.29
CA TRP A 297 14.98 1.82 -2.65
C TRP A 297 14.24 0.79 -3.52
N PRO A 298 14.95 0.03 -4.37
CA PRO A 298 14.37 -1.02 -5.20
C PRO A 298 13.96 -2.26 -4.40
N TRP A 299 13.11 -3.13 -4.96
CA TRP A 299 12.65 -4.37 -4.31
C TRP A 299 13.79 -5.28 -3.85
N ASP A 300 14.89 -5.29 -4.58
CA ASP A 300 16.08 -6.07 -4.22
C ASP A 300 16.71 -5.65 -2.89
N GLU A 301 16.61 -4.36 -2.53
CA GLU A 301 17.05 -3.89 -1.22
C GLU A 301 16.10 -4.32 -0.12
N THR A 302 14.80 -4.31 -0.40
CA THR A 302 13.76 -4.77 0.53
C THR A 302 13.95 -6.22 0.93
N LYS A 303 14.34 -7.11 0.01
CA LYS A 303 14.65 -8.52 0.32
C LYS A 303 15.68 -8.62 1.46
N ARG A 304 16.69 -7.74 1.48
CA ARG A 304 17.66 -7.63 2.58
C ARG A 304 17.09 -6.92 3.81
N LYS A 305 16.22 -5.90 3.65
CA LYS A 305 15.53 -5.20 4.75
C LYS A 305 14.65 -6.13 5.56
N VAL A 306 13.94 -7.04 4.91
CA VAL A 306 13.12 -8.06 5.57
C VAL A 306 13.99 -8.97 6.43
N ALA A 307 15.05 -9.56 5.84
CA ALA A 307 15.93 -10.47 6.57
C ALA A 307 16.60 -9.84 7.79
N ARG A 308 17.14 -8.62 7.63
CA ARG A 308 17.83 -7.90 8.71
C ARG A 308 16.86 -7.51 9.83
N SER A 309 15.68 -7.02 9.47
CA SER A 309 14.69 -6.52 10.43
C SER A 309 14.07 -7.66 11.22
N TRP A 310 13.63 -8.74 10.56
CA TRP A 310 12.94 -9.82 11.25
C TRP A 310 13.89 -10.69 12.08
N SER A 311 15.17 -10.77 11.69
CA SER A 311 16.22 -11.35 12.55
C SER A 311 16.40 -10.55 13.85
N ASN A 312 16.33 -9.20 13.77
CA ASN A 312 16.34 -8.36 14.98
C ASN A 312 15.18 -8.70 15.89
N GLN A 313 13.97 -8.82 15.33
CA GLN A 313 12.77 -9.07 16.12
C GLN A 313 12.78 -10.45 16.76
N CYS A 314 13.24 -11.48 16.05
CA CYS A 314 13.43 -12.81 16.65
C CYS A 314 14.40 -12.77 17.83
N THR A 315 15.56 -12.11 17.68
CA THR A 315 16.56 -11.94 18.74
C THR A 315 16.05 -11.08 19.90
N LEU A 316 15.16 -10.12 19.63
CA LEU A 316 14.55 -9.30 20.66
C LEU A 316 13.49 -10.08 21.45
N MET A 317 12.68 -10.92 20.80
CA MET A 317 11.73 -11.84 21.46
C MET A 317 12.42 -12.90 22.31
N ASP A 318 13.66 -13.27 21.98
CA ASP A 318 14.49 -14.15 22.82
C ASP A 318 14.89 -13.46 24.13
N GLN A 319 15.02 -12.13 24.14
CA GLN A 319 15.42 -11.33 25.31
C GLN A 319 14.25 -10.75 26.10
N TYR A 320 13.13 -10.45 25.43
CA TYR A 320 11.94 -9.82 25.99
C TYR A 320 10.73 -10.74 25.74
N PRO A 321 10.41 -11.65 26.68
CA PRO A 321 9.35 -12.64 26.48
C PRO A 321 7.96 -12.01 26.31
N GLU A 322 7.75 -10.79 26.81
CA GLU A 322 6.49 -10.05 26.64
C GLU A 322 6.33 -9.38 25.26
N LEU A 323 7.35 -9.39 24.40
CA LEU A 323 7.27 -8.76 23.08
C LEU A 323 6.36 -9.57 22.16
N ASN A 324 5.28 -8.93 21.72
CA ASN A 324 4.49 -9.33 20.57
C ASN A 324 4.78 -8.40 19.39
N PHE A 325 4.87 -8.97 18.19
CA PHE A 325 5.25 -8.27 16.97
C PHE A 325 4.32 -8.65 15.83
N ALA A 326 3.85 -7.68 15.05
CA ALA A 326 2.99 -7.90 13.90
C ALA A 326 3.69 -7.49 12.59
N CYS A 327 3.46 -8.25 11.52
CA CYS A 327 3.93 -7.90 10.18
C CYS A 327 2.99 -8.44 9.08
N SER A 328 2.74 -7.61 8.06
CA SER A 328 1.57 -7.65 7.19
C SER A 328 1.75 -8.40 5.85
N GLN A 329 2.85 -8.14 5.12
CA GLN A 329 2.94 -8.43 3.69
C GLN A 329 3.37 -9.87 3.40
N ALA A 330 2.49 -10.73 2.87
CA ALA A 330 2.82 -12.12 2.52
C ALA A 330 3.98 -12.24 1.51
N GLN A 331 4.11 -11.30 0.56
CA GLN A 331 5.23 -11.24 -0.38
C GLN A 331 6.60 -11.17 0.32
N GLN A 332 6.69 -10.48 1.46
CA GLN A 332 7.93 -10.38 2.23
C GLN A 332 8.28 -11.70 2.92
N TYR A 333 7.28 -12.41 3.45
CA TYR A 333 7.48 -13.77 3.96
C TYR A 333 7.94 -14.71 2.84
N LYS A 334 7.36 -14.60 1.64
CA LYS A 334 7.82 -15.38 0.47
C LYS A 334 9.28 -15.11 0.15
N TRP A 335 9.70 -13.85 0.09
CA TRP A 335 11.12 -13.51 -0.12
C TRP A 335 12.02 -14.06 0.98
N LEU A 336 11.62 -13.96 2.25
CA LEU A 336 12.40 -14.50 3.37
C LEU A 336 12.53 -16.03 3.27
N LYS A 337 11.42 -16.74 3.01
CA LYS A 337 11.39 -18.20 2.83
C LYS A 337 12.33 -18.65 1.72
N THR A 338 12.30 -17.96 0.58
CA THR A 338 13.11 -18.32 -0.59
C THR A 338 14.59 -17.98 -0.43
N LEU A 339 14.92 -16.84 0.19
CA LEU A 339 16.28 -16.29 0.17
C LEU A 339 17.07 -16.51 1.48
N TYR A 340 16.39 -16.64 2.61
CA TYR A 340 17.02 -16.73 3.94
C TYR A 340 16.42 -17.86 4.80
N PRO A 341 16.66 -19.14 4.49
CA PRO A 341 16.04 -20.28 5.18
C PRO A 341 16.24 -20.29 6.70
N TYR A 342 17.42 -19.90 7.19
CA TYR A 342 17.69 -19.80 8.64
C TYR A 342 16.78 -18.77 9.33
N ALA A 343 16.65 -17.58 8.75
CA ALA A 343 15.79 -16.54 9.30
C ALA A 343 14.32 -16.93 9.21
N TRP A 344 13.92 -17.59 8.11
CA TRP A 344 12.60 -18.17 7.96
C TRP A 344 12.26 -19.18 9.08
N ASP A 345 13.18 -20.09 9.41
CA ASP A 345 12.95 -21.07 10.48
C ASP A 345 12.79 -20.39 11.85
N ARG A 346 13.57 -19.33 12.13
CA ARG A 346 13.39 -18.52 13.34
C ARG A 346 12.03 -17.86 13.38
N VAL A 347 11.61 -17.22 12.28
CA VAL A 347 10.29 -16.58 12.17
C VAL A 347 9.17 -17.61 12.35
N LYS A 348 9.23 -18.76 11.68
CA LYS A 348 8.24 -19.84 11.83
C LYS A 348 8.14 -20.33 13.28
N SER A 349 9.27 -20.45 13.98
CA SER A 349 9.29 -20.79 15.40
C SER A 349 8.59 -19.74 16.27
N LYS A 350 8.83 -18.44 15.99
CA LYS A 350 8.19 -17.32 16.71
C LYS A 350 6.72 -17.13 16.36
N VAL A 351 6.31 -17.49 15.14
CA VAL A 351 4.88 -17.56 14.77
C VAL A 351 4.20 -18.66 15.57
N LYS A 352 4.80 -19.86 15.63
CA LYS A 352 4.27 -20.97 16.42
C LYS A 352 4.17 -20.66 17.92
N SER A 353 5.06 -19.81 18.46
CA SER A 353 4.97 -19.37 19.86
C SER A 353 3.97 -18.24 20.11
N GLY A 354 3.38 -17.66 19.07
CA GLY A 354 2.42 -16.55 19.14
C GLY A 354 3.05 -15.15 19.27
N GLN A 355 4.38 -15.06 19.40
CA GLN A 355 5.08 -13.77 19.57
C GLN A 355 5.21 -13.00 18.25
N PHE A 356 5.34 -13.71 17.12
CA PHE A 356 5.39 -13.12 15.79
C PHE A 356 4.05 -13.37 15.09
N GLN A 357 3.28 -12.32 14.83
CA GLN A 357 1.90 -12.40 14.34
C GLN A 357 1.87 -12.03 12.85
N PRO A 358 1.64 -13.02 11.96
CA PRO A 358 1.25 -12.72 10.60
C PRO A 358 -0.11 -12.03 10.62
N ILE A 359 -0.16 -10.80 10.11
CA ILE A 359 -1.38 -9.99 10.07
C ILE A 359 -1.61 -9.48 8.64
N GLY A 360 -2.70 -8.74 8.40
CA GLY A 360 -2.95 -8.14 7.08
C GLY A 360 -3.74 -9.04 6.15
N GLY A 361 -3.35 -10.30 5.99
CA GLY A 361 -4.07 -11.23 5.11
C GLY A 361 -4.03 -10.86 3.63
N SER A 362 -3.12 -9.98 3.20
CA SER A 362 -2.95 -9.55 1.81
C SER A 362 -1.55 -9.87 1.27
N TRP A 363 -1.40 -9.90 -0.05
CA TRP A 363 -0.12 -10.15 -0.71
C TRP A 363 0.90 -9.05 -0.41
N VAL A 364 0.49 -7.80 -0.61
CA VAL A 364 1.20 -6.60 -0.16
C VAL A 364 0.24 -5.64 0.54
N GLU A 365 0.80 -4.63 1.22
CA GLU A 365 0.05 -3.43 1.63
C GLU A 365 -0.17 -2.56 0.38
N HIS A 366 -1.32 -2.76 -0.28
CA HIS A 366 -1.62 -2.23 -1.61
C HIS A 366 -2.37 -0.90 -1.54
N ASP A 367 -2.26 -0.08 -2.58
CA ASP A 367 -3.25 0.99 -2.80
C ASP A 367 -4.64 0.36 -2.98
N THR A 368 -5.69 1.03 -2.52
CA THR A 368 -7.06 0.49 -2.59
C THR A 368 -7.97 1.28 -3.52
N ASN A 369 -7.47 2.38 -4.09
CA ASN A 369 -8.24 3.26 -4.94
C ASN A 369 -8.15 2.86 -6.41
N MET A 370 -6.96 2.56 -6.92
CA MET A 370 -6.70 2.33 -8.34
C MET A 370 -6.80 0.87 -8.80
N PRO A 371 -6.37 -0.14 -8.01
CA PRO A 371 -6.52 -1.53 -8.43
C PRO A 371 -7.98 -1.90 -8.70
N SER A 372 -8.21 -2.74 -9.71
CA SER A 372 -9.52 -3.31 -10.00
C SER A 372 -10.08 -4.09 -8.81
N GLY A 373 -11.41 -4.28 -8.77
CA GLY A 373 -12.05 -5.13 -7.77
C GLY A 373 -11.43 -6.53 -7.74
N GLU A 374 -11.19 -7.13 -8.91
CA GLU A 374 -10.54 -8.44 -8.99
C GLU A 374 -9.12 -8.42 -8.41
N SER A 375 -8.34 -7.38 -8.65
CA SER A 375 -7.01 -7.24 -8.06
C SER A 375 -7.07 -7.17 -6.53
N LEU A 376 -8.01 -6.43 -5.95
CA LEU A 376 -8.21 -6.39 -4.49
C LEU A 376 -8.59 -7.78 -3.95
N VAL A 377 -9.39 -8.55 -4.69
CA VAL A 377 -9.65 -9.94 -4.32
C VAL A 377 -8.36 -10.77 -4.38
N ARG A 378 -7.55 -10.63 -5.44
CA ARG A 378 -6.30 -11.38 -5.57
C ARG A 378 -5.29 -11.01 -4.49
N GLN A 379 -5.24 -9.77 -4.03
CA GLN A 379 -4.46 -9.39 -2.86
C GLN A 379 -4.80 -10.29 -1.66
N PHE A 380 -6.09 -10.47 -1.36
CA PHE A 380 -6.53 -11.33 -0.26
C PHE A 380 -6.36 -12.82 -0.55
N LEU A 381 -6.66 -13.27 -1.76
CA LEU A 381 -6.54 -14.68 -2.15
C LEU A 381 -5.10 -15.17 -1.98
N TYR A 382 -4.13 -14.47 -2.57
CA TYR A 382 -2.72 -14.87 -2.47
C TYR A 382 -2.17 -14.66 -1.05
N GLY A 383 -2.57 -13.60 -0.34
CA GLY A 383 -2.16 -13.33 1.04
C GLY A 383 -2.65 -14.38 2.02
N GLN A 384 -3.97 -14.60 2.10
CA GLN A 384 -4.57 -15.57 3.02
C GLN A 384 -4.10 -16.99 2.74
N ARG A 385 -4.05 -17.42 1.46
CA ARG A 385 -3.57 -18.77 1.12
C ARG A 385 -2.10 -18.95 1.43
N PHE A 386 -1.27 -17.91 1.30
CA PHE A 386 0.13 -17.98 1.73
C PHE A 386 0.24 -18.23 3.24
N PHE A 387 -0.51 -17.49 4.07
CA PHE A 387 -0.48 -17.66 5.52
C PHE A 387 -1.05 -19.02 5.96
N GLU A 388 -2.19 -19.43 5.39
CA GLU A 388 -2.79 -20.74 5.67
C GLU A 388 -1.83 -21.87 5.29
N ASN A 389 -1.23 -21.82 4.09
CA ASN A 389 -0.30 -22.84 3.64
C ASN A 389 0.98 -22.91 4.48
N ASN A 390 1.51 -21.80 5.00
CA ASN A 390 2.82 -21.83 5.70
C ASN A 390 2.70 -21.90 7.22
N PHE A 391 1.58 -21.45 7.79
CA PHE A 391 1.37 -21.35 9.24
C PHE A 391 0.10 -22.05 9.75
N GLY A 392 -0.79 -22.49 8.86
CA GLY A 392 -2.00 -23.25 9.21
C GLY A 392 -3.20 -22.38 9.62
N GLU A 393 -3.07 -21.05 9.56
CA GLU A 393 -4.11 -20.10 9.97
C GLU A 393 -4.21 -18.94 8.98
N ARG A 394 -5.41 -18.35 8.89
CA ARG A 394 -5.69 -17.14 8.11
C ARG A 394 -5.76 -15.93 9.03
N CYS A 395 -5.37 -14.77 8.51
CA CYS A 395 -5.48 -13.52 9.25
C CYS A 395 -6.95 -13.12 9.40
N GLN A 396 -7.31 -12.54 10.56
CA GLN A 396 -8.66 -12.02 10.84
C GLN A 396 -8.73 -10.49 10.79
N THR A 397 -7.56 -9.83 10.87
CA THR A 397 -7.41 -8.38 10.82
C THR A 397 -6.70 -7.95 9.56
N PHE A 398 -7.39 -7.13 8.75
CA PHE A 398 -6.76 -6.43 7.64
C PHE A 398 -5.98 -5.21 8.18
N TRP A 399 -4.68 -5.18 7.90
CA TRP A 399 -3.72 -4.23 8.45
C TRP A 399 -3.12 -3.43 7.29
N LEU A 400 -3.53 -2.17 7.19
CA LEU A 400 -3.17 -1.29 6.08
C LEU A 400 -2.89 0.14 6.57
N PRO A 401 -1.84 0.33 7.40
CA PRO A 401 -1.55 1.60 8.04
C PRO A 401 -1.24 2.72 7.05
N ASP A 402 -0.56 2.43 5.94
CA ASP A 402 0.06 3.46 5.09
C ASP A 402 -0.58 3.75 3.72
N THR A 403 -1.78 3.23 3.46
CA THR A 403 -2.46 3.47 2.17
C THR A 403 -3.08 4.85 2.04
N PHE A 404 -2.97 5.44 0.84
CA PHE A 404 -3.40 6.81 0.52
C PHE A 404 -4.90 6.92 0.17
N GLY A 405 -5.75 6.51 1.12
CA GLY A 405 -7.22 6.54 1.01
C GLY A 405 -7.85 5.18 0.72
N TYR A 406 -9.11 5.02 1.12
CA TYR A 406 -9.73 3.69 1.18
C TYR A 406 -11.05 3.60 0.41
N SER A 407 -11.12 2.67 -0.55
CA SER A 407 -12.29 2.46 -1.40
C SER A 407 -13.49 1.92 -0.62
N ALA A 408 -14.69 2.31 -1.08
CA ALA A 408 -15.94 2.08 -0.35
C ALA A 408 -16.38 0.60 -0.24
N GLN A 409 -15.84 -0.30 -1.06
CA GLN A 409 -16.20 -1.73 -1.04
C GLN A 409 -15.27 -2.60 -0.19
N LEU A 410 -14.17 -2.03 0.31
CA LEU A 410 -13.15 -2.79 1.04
C LEU A 410 -13.71 -3.56 2.25
N PRO A 411 -14.66 -3.03 3.07
CA PRO A 411 -15.26 -3.81 4.16
C PRO A 411 -15.93 -5.10 3.69
N GLN A 412 -16.66 -5.08 2.57
CA GLN A 412 -17.29 -6.26 2.01
C GLN A 412 -16.22 -7.27 1.57
N LEU A 413 -15.19 -6.82 0.87
CA LEU A 413 -14.09 -7.69 0.43
C LEU A 413 -13.34 -8.31 1.61
N CYS A 414 -13.11 -7.56 2.69
CA CYS A 414 -12.56 -8.10 3.93
C CYS A 414 -13.45 -9.22 4.49
N ARG A 415 -14.76 -9.00 4.60
CA ARG A 415 -15.70 -10.01 5.12
C ARG A 415 -15.71 -11.27 4.27
N LEU A 416 -15.71 -11.12 2.95
CA LEU A 416 -15.66 -12.25 2.03
C LEU A 416 -14.27 -12.92 1.97
N ALA A 417 -13.22 -12.29 2.51
CA ALA A 417 -11.90 -12.88 2.72
C ALA A 417 -11.70 -13.43 4.16
N GLY A 418 -12.76 -13.49 4.96
CA GLY A 418 -12.71 -14.01 6.34
C GLY A 418 -12.17 -13.04 7.39
N MET A 419 -12.03 -11.75 7.04
CA MET A 419 -11.53 -10.71 7.95
C MET A 419 -12.65 -9.78 8.41
N GLU A 420 -12.82 -9.66 9.72
CA GLU A 420 -13.89 -8.84 10.33
C GLU A 420 -13.39 -7.50 10.89
N ARG A 421 -12.07 -7.28 10.84
CA ARG A 421 -11.36 -6.20 11.51
C ARG A 421 -10.48 -5.45 10.54
N PHE A 422 -10.29 -4.17 10.79
CA PHE A 422 -9.48 -3.29 9.98
C PHE A 422 -8.64 -2.34 10.84
N LEU A 423 -7.36 -2.18 10.50
CA LEU A 423 -6.48 -1.19 11.09
C LEU A 423 -5.84 -0.32 10.02
N THR A 424 -5.89 0.99 10.23
CA THR A 424 -5.28 2.02 9.38
C THR A 424 -4.73 3.15 10.25
N GLN A 425 -3.78 3.93 9.74
CA GLN A 425 -3.29 5.14 10.38
C GLN A 425 -3.41 6.38 9.49
N LYS A 426 -3.24 6.29 8.17
CA LYS A 426 -3.05 7.49 7.31
C LYS A 426 -4.16 8.53 7.38
N LEU A 427 -5.40 8.18 7.71
CA LEU A 427 -6.48 9.16 7.87
C LEU A 427 -6.25 10.17 9.00
N SER A 428 -5.31 9.92 9.93
CA SER A 428 -4.89 10.93 10.91
C SER A 428 -4.07 12.07 10.30
N TRP A 429 -3.59 11.92 9.05
CA TRP A 429 -2.79 12.92 8.34
C TRP A 429 -3.63 13.87 7.47
N ASN A 430 -4.96 13.76 7.49
CA ASN A 430 -5.82 14.72 6.81
C ASN A 430 -5.46 16.16 7.23
N ASN A 431 -5.08 16.98 6.25
CA ASN A 431 -4.65 18.36 6.50
C ASN A 431 -5.82 19.37 6.53
N ILE A 432 -7.01 18.99 6.05
CA ILE A 432 -8.22 19.82 6.08
C ILE A 432 -9.12 19.43 7.26
N ASN A 433 -9.63 18.19 7.29
CA ASN A 433 -10.54 17.71 8.33
C ASN A 433 -9.91 16.59 9.16
N LYS A 434 -9.83 16.80 10.48
CA LYS A 434 -9.51 15.71 11.41
C LYS A 434 -10.63 14.66 11.37
N PHE A 435 -10.29 13.42 11.02
CA PHE A 435 -11.28 12.33 11.02
C PHE A 435 -11.94 12.19 12.41
N PRO A 436 -13.28 12.06 12.52
CA PRO A 436 -13.99 12.24 13.78
C PRO A 436 -13.93 11.05 14.73
N HIS A 437 -13.46 9.88 14.29
CA HIS A 437 -13.53 8.64 15.06
C HIS A 437 -12.18 7.94 15.16
N THR A 438 -12.04 7.11 16.19
CA THR A 438 -10.86 6.26 16.41
C THR A 438 -11.25 4.79 16.25
N THR A 439 -12.32 4.39 16.92
CA THR A 439 -12.91 3.04 16.84
C THR A 439 -14.33 3.19 16.33
N PHE A 440 -14.65 2.52 15.22
CA PHE A 440 -15.95 2.65 14.55
C PHE A 440 -16.24 1.43 13.67
N ASN A 441 -17.50 1.24 13.29
CA ASN A 441 -17.89 0.29 12.26
C ASN A 441 -17.77 0.95 10.89
N TRP A 442 -16.88 0.44 10.04
CA TRP A 442 -16.76 0.87 8.66
C TRP A 442 -17.67 0.02 7.77
N VAL A 443 -18.62 0.66 7.10
CA VAL A 443 -19.71 0.03 6.36
C VAL A 443 -19.51 0.25 4.86
N ALA A 444 -19.49 -0.84 4.09
CA ALA A 444 -19.38 -0.85 2.64
C ALA A 444 -20.67 -0.39 1.94
N LEU A 445 -20.61 -0.26 0.61
CA LEU A 445 -21.75 0.11 -0.24
C LEU A 445 -22.93 -0.87 -0.15
N ASP A 446 -22.67 -2.15 0.15
CA ASP A 446 -23.72 -3.19 0.30
C ASP A 446 -24.28 -3.32 1.73
N GLY A 447 -23.71 -2.59 2.69
CA GLY A 447 -24.03 -2.70 4.11
C GLY A 447 -23.17 -3.70 4.90
N SER A 448 -22.25 -4.42 4.27
CA SER A 448 -21.24 -5.22 4.98
C SER A 448 -20.36 -4.32 5.82
N GLN A 449 -19.89 -4.79 6.98
CA GLN A 449 -19.10 -3.95 7.89
C GLN A 449 -17.93 -4.68 8.53
N VAL A 450 -16.89 -3.92 8.84
CA VAL A 450 -15.73 -4.32 9.64
C VAL A 450 -15.51 -3.34 10.80
N ILE A 451 -14.95 -3.82 11.90
CA ILE A 451 -14.55 -2.94 13.01
C ILE A 451 -13.22 -2.30 12.62
N CYS A 452 -13.21 -0.98 12.49
CA CYS A 452 -12.02 -0.19 12.22
C CYS A 452 -11.45 0.41 13.51
N HIS A 453 -10.14 0.31 13.71
CA HIS A 453 -9.41 1.04 14.74
C HIS A 453 -8.24 1.82 14.13
N MET A 454 -8.11 3.09 14.49
CA MET A 454 -6.98 3.97 14.13
C MET A 454 -6.14 4.27 15.36
N PRO A 455 -4.87 3.83 15.46
CA PRO A 455 -4.02 4.11 16.62
C PRO A 455 -3.98 5.61 16.97
N PRO A 456 -4.44 6.04 18.16
CA PRO A 456 -4.57 7.46 18.48
C PRO A 456 -3.26 8.23 18.59
N ALA A 457 -2.12 7.54 18.70
CA ALA A 457 -0.81 8.17 18.68
C ALA A 457 -0.46 8.81 17.32
N GLU A 458 -1.31 8.63 16.30
CA GLU A 458 -1.21 9.19 14.94
C GLU A 458 0.06 8.77 14.19
N THR A 459 0.64 7.63 14.58
CA THR A 459 1.78 6.98 13.92
C THR A 459 1.76 5.47 14.17
N TYR A 460 2.26 4.69 13.21
CA TYR A 460 2.57 3.27 13.36
C TYR A 460 4.06 3.00 13.61
N THR A 461 4.85 4.07 13.83
CA THR A 461 6.28 4.06 14.13
C THR A 461 6.59 4.74 15.47
N ALA A 462 5.72 4.55 16.47
CA ALA A 462 5.89 5.21 17.77
C ALA A 462 7.24 4.84 18.43
N GLU A 463 7.87 5.82 19.08
CA GLU A 463 9.16 5.68 19.76
C GLU A 463 9.04 5.15 21.20
N ALA A 464 7.81 4.77 21.57
CA ALA A 464 7.46 4.27 22.88
C ALA A 464 7.83 5.26 24.01
N HIS A 465 7.74 6.56 23.71
CA HIS A 465 7.92 7.64 24.67
C HIS A 465 6.72 7.74 25.61
N LEU A 466 6.90 8.43 26.75
CA LEU A 466 5.79 8.73 27.66
C LEU A 466 4.68 9.48 26.92
N GLY A 467 5.06 10.44 26.07
CA GLY A 467 4.13 11.18 25.22
C GLY A 467 3.31 10.29 24.29
N ASP A 468 3.88 9.21 23.76
CA ASP A 468 3.16 8.29 22.85
C ASP A 468 2.09 7.50 23.61
N VAL A 469 2.44 7.01 24.81
CA VAL A 469 1.48 6.31 25.70
C VAL A 469 0.36 7.25 26.14
N LYS A 470 0.70 8.50 26.50
CA LYS A 470 -0.29 9.54 26.85
C LYS A 470 -1.23 9.82 25.67
N ARG A 471 -0.68 10.06 24.48
CA ARG A 471 -1.45 10.36 23.26
C ARG A 471 -2.39 9.24 22.84
N SER A 472 -1.99 7.99 23.07
CA SER A 472 -2.83 6.80 22.81
C SER A 472 -4.21 6.87 23.49
N VAL A 473 -4.34 7.60 24.60
CA VAL A 473 -5.66 7.87 25.23
C VAL A 473 -6.11 9.31 24.99
N SER A 474 -5.24 10.31 25.12
CA SER A 474 -5.66 11.72 25.05
C SER A 474 -6.10 12.18 23.65
N GLN A 475 -5.71 11.44 22.60
CA GLN A 475 -6.14 11.68 21.21
C GLN A 475 -7.22 10.69 20.74
N HIS A 476 -7.71 9.81 21.61
CA HIS A 476 -8.75 8.83 21.26
C HIS A 476 -10.11 9.55 21.08
N LYS A 477 -10.70 9.43 19.89
CA LYS A 477 -11.88 10.20 19.46
C LYS A 477 -13.21 9.50 19.72
N SER A 478 -13.19 8.23 20.16
CA SER A 478 -14.38 7.42 20.47
C SER A 478 -14.44 6.99 21.95
N MET A 479 -13.97 7.85 22.86
CA MET A 479 -13.81 7.55 24.30
C MET A 479 -15.11 7.26 25.05
N ASP A 480 -16.25 7.71 24.52
CA ASP A 480 -17.59 7.45 25.03
C ASP A 480 -18.07 6.00 24.77
N GLN A 481 -17.43 5.29 23.83
CA GLN A 481 -17.78 3.93 23.42
C GLN A 481 -16.77 2.90 23.93
N ASP A 482 -15.48 3.21 23.85
CA ASP A 482 -14.40 2.40 24.40
C ASP A 482 -13.18 3.28 24.75
N HIS A 483 -12.54 3.01 25.89
CA HIS A 483 -11.41 3.78 26.40
C HIS A 483 -10.04 3.11 26.20
N THR A 484 -10.00 2.05 25.37
CA THR A 484 -8.77 1.29 25.08
C THR A 484 -8.26 1.55 23.66
N SER A 485 -6.94 1.48 23.50
CA SER A 485 -6.28 1.80 22.23
C SER A 485 -5.08 0.90 21.95
N LEU A 486 -4.75 0.70 20.67
CA LEU A 486 -3.45 0.17 20.27
C LEU A 486 -2.38 1.27 20.24
N LEU A 487 -1.19 0.93 20.74
CA LEU A 487 0.05 1.66 20.50
C LEU A 487 0.94 0.80 19.60
N VAL A 488 1.04 1.20 18.34
CA VAL A 488 1.87 0.52 17.35
C VAL A 488 3.25 1.18 17.36
N PHE A 489 4.26 0.44 17.81
CA PHE A 489 5.60 1.00 18.07
C PHE A 489 6.70 0.22 17.34
N GLY A 490 7.78 0.93 17.01
CA GLY A 490 8.92 0.37 16.30
C GLY A 490 9.44 1.31 15.22
N LYS A 491 10.62 0.99 14.68
CA LYS A 491 11.14 1.66 13.49
C LYS A 491 10.48 1.06 12.24
N GLY A 492 9.95 1.93 11.38
CA GLY A 492 9.19 1.56 10.18
C GLY A 492 9.64 2.32 8.94
N ASP A 493 8.80 2.28 7.92
CA ASP A 493 8.96 2.75 6.53
C ASP A 493 10.17 2.11 5.82
N GLY A 494 11.36 2.16 6.40
CA GLY A 494 12.57 1.45 5.92
C GLY A 494 12.94 0.17 6.68
N GLY A 495 12.14 -0.24 7.66
CA GLY A 495 12.37 -1.41 8.50
C GLY A 495 13.04 -1.14 9.85
N GLY A 496 13.69 -2.16 10.41
CA GLY A 496 14.35 -2.13 11.72
C GLY A 496 13.50 -2.69 12.87
N GLY A 497 12.22 -2.30 12.95
CA GLY A 497 11.25 -2.73 13.96
C GLY A 497 11.59 -2.24 15.38
N PRO A 498 10.90 -2.75 16.41
CA PRO A 498 11.17 -2.40 17.80
C PRO A 498 12.65 -2.53 18.22
N THR A 499 13.11 -1.63 19.07
CA THR A 499 14.42 -1.70 19.74
C THR A 499 14.27 -2.15 21.19
N TRP A 500 15.34 -2.65 21.78
CA TRP A 500 15.36 -2.99 23.21
C TRP A 500 15.11 -1.74 24.09
N THR A 501 15.58 -0.55 23.66
CA THR A 501 15.34 0.70 24.37
C THR A 501 13.86 1.06 24.42
N GLN A 502 13.10 0.83 23.35
CA GLN A 502 11.65 1.06 23.32
C GLN A 502 10.91 0.15 24.32
N LEU A 503 11.29 -1.12 24.41
CA LEU A 503 10.71 -2.04 25.40
C LEU A 503 11.03 -1.65 26.84
N GLU A 504 12.27 -1.25 27.11
CA GLU A 504 12.64 -0.78 28.44
C GLU A 504 11.87 0.50 28.81
N LYS A 505 11.71 1.45 27.88
CA LYS A 505 10.86 2.64 28.09
C LYS A 505 9.42 2.26 28.44
N LEU A 506 8.83 1.25 27.78
CA LEU A 506 7.47 0.79 28.05
C LEU A 506 7.34 0.12 29.42
N ARG A 507 8.32 -0.67 29.85
CA ARG A 507 8.38 -1.21 31.22
C ARG A 507 8.37 -0.09 32.26
N ARG A 508 9.18 0.95 32.05
CA ARG A 508 9.23 2.12 32.95
C ARG A 508 7.93 2.94 32.91
N CYS A 509 7.31 3.10 31.74
CA CYS A 509 6.00 3.74 31.62
C CYS A 509 4.93 2.98 32.41
N ARG A 510 4.89 1.64 32.29
CA ARG A 510 3.95 0.81 33.06
C ARG A 510 4.23 0.91 34.55
N GLY A 511 5.47 0.76 34.98
CA GLY A 511 5.84 0.86 36.38
C GLY A 511 5.43 2.20 37.01
N MET A 512 5.77 3.31 36.33
CA MET A 512 5.37 4.65 36.75
C MET A 512 3.85 4.82 36.83
N ALA A 513 3.11 4.36 35.81
CA ALA A 513 1.65 4.42 35.80
C ALA A 513 1.03 3.69 37.01
N ASP A 514 1.66 2.59 37.45
CA ASP A 514 1.21 1.83 38.62
C ASP A 514 1.60 2.48 39.95
N GLN A 515 2.65 3.30 40.01
CA GLN A 515 3.10 3.99 41.23
C GLN A 515 2.38 5.31 41.50
N VAL A 516 2.35 6.21 40.51
CA VAL A 516 1.93 7.61 40.73
C VAL A 516 0.57 7.95 40.14
N GLY A 517 0.06 7.14 39.19
CA GLY A 517 -1.31 7.28 38.66
C GLY A 517 -1.56 8.60 37.92
N MET A 518 -1.14 8.68 36.65
CA MET A 518 -1.53 9.77 35.72
C MET A 518 -1.33 9.36 34.26
N LEU A 519 -0.25 8.62 33.97
CA LEU A 519 -0.07 7.99 32.67
C LEU A 519 -1.05 6.81 32.50
N PRO A 520 -1.65 6.62 31.30
CA PRO A 520 -2.40 5.41 31.01
C PRO A 520 -1.55 4.15 31.19
N ARG A 521 -2.18 3.07 31.67
CA ARG A 521 -1.47 1.79 31.84
C ARG A 521 -1.30 1.11 30.50
N VAL A 522 -0.04 0.95 30.11
CA VAL A 522 0.36 0.17 28.94
C VAL A 522 0.58 -1.31 29.29
N HIS A 523 0.23 -2.21 28.39
CA HIS A 523 0.52 -3.64 28.44
C HIS A 523 0.86 -4.13 27.04
N MET A 524 1.77 -5.09 26.87
CA MET A 524 2.14 -5.62 25.54
C MET A 524 1.09 -6.55 24.90
N GLY A 525 -0.15 -6.53 25.43
CA GLY A 525 -1.23 -7.47 25.08
C GLY A 525 -0.82 -8.95 25.11
N ASN A 526 -1.68 -9.81 24.55
CA ASN A 526 -1.26 -11.13 24.06
C ASN A 526 -1.21 -11.12 22.52
N SER A 527 -2.20 -10.50 21.87
CA SER A 527 -2.23 -10.34 20.41
C SER A 527 -3.03 -9.11 19.99
N VAL A 528 -2.90 -8.72 18.72
CA VAL A 528 -3.80 -7.75 18.08
C VAL A 528 -5.23 -8.29 18.05
N GLU A 529 -5.38 -9.59 17.84
CA GLU A 529 -6.69 -10.25 17.78
C GLU A 529 -7.41 -10.18 19.14
N ASP A 530 -6.70 -10.34 20.26
CA ASP A 530 -7.26 -10.17 21.61
C ASP A 530 -7.81 -8.75 21.84
N PHE A 531 -7.16 -7.74 21.26
CA PHE A 531 -7.63 -6.36 21.33
C PHE A 531 -8.95 -6.20 20.57
N PHE A 532 -9.02 -6.68 19.34
CA PHE A 532 -10.25 -6.62 18.55
C PHE A 532 -11.36 -7.52 19.11
N ASP A 533 -11.07 -8.68 19.70
CA ASP A 533 -12.03 -9.54 20.39
C ASP A 533 -12.77 -8.79 21.50
N ARG A 534 -12.05 -7.92 22.23
CA ARG A 534 -12.65 -7.06 23.28
C ARG A 534 -13.56 -6.00 22.66
N LEU A 535 -13.15 -5.36 21.58
CA LEU A 535 -13.95 -4.37 20.87
C LEU A 535 -15.19 -4.99 20.23
N GLN A 536 -15.09 -6.19 19.66
CA GLN A 536 -16.16 -6.87 18.94
C GLN A 536 -17.39 -7.13 19.81
N LYS A 537 -17.20 -7.36 21.12
CA LYS A 537 -18.29 -7.47 22.11
C LYS A 537 -19.13 -6.20 22.22
N LYS A 538 -18.59 -5.06 21.80
CA LYS A 538 -19.21 -3.72 21.82
C LYS A 538 -19.59 -3.23 20.43
N ALA A 539 -19.46 -4.06 19.39
CA ALA A 539 -19.65 -3.65 17.99
C ALA A 539 -20.96 -2.88 17.73
N THR A 540 -22.08 -3.31 18.33
CA THR A 540 -23.39 -2.66 18.15
C THR A 540 -23.50 -1.27 18.78
N SER A 541 -22.53 -0.86 19.60
CA SER A 541 -22.48 0.45 20.23
C SER A 541 -21.60 1.45 19.50
N PHE A 542 -20.75 1.00 18.57
CA PHE A 542 -19.84 1.86 17.82
C PHE A 542 -20.55 2.69 16.74
N VAL A 543 -20.03 3.89 16.50
CA VAL A 543 -20.47 4.78 15.42
C VAL A 543 -20.19 4.13 14.08
N THR A 544 -20.99 4.47 13.07
CA THR A 544 -20.86 3.90 11.72
C THR A 544 -20.36 4.94 10.73
N TRP A 545 -19.42 4.56 9.88
CA TRP A 545 -19.02 5.32 8.69
C TRP A 545 -19.42 4.56 7.43
N TYR A 546 -20.27 5.14 6.58
CA TYR A 546 -20.74 4.52 5.34
C TYR A 546 -19.92 4.99 4.15
N GLY A 547 -19.46 4.04 3.32
CA GLY A 547 -18.79 4.32 2.05
C GLY A 547 -17.28 4.56 2.19
N GLU A 548 -16.73 5.39 1.30
CA GLU A 548 -15.28 5.62 1.21
C GLU A 548 -14.71 6.31 2.46
N LEU A 549 -13.50 5.92 2.88
CA LEU A 549 -12.71 6.73 3.79
C LEU A 549 -11.76 7.59 2.96
N TYR A 550 -12.25 8.75 2.54
CA TYR A 550 -11.51 9.67 1.69
C TYR A 550 -10.32 10.28 2.45
N PHE A 551 -9.11 10.05 1.94
CA PHE A 551 -7.89 10.60 2.48
C PHE A 551 -7.62 11.98 1.89
N GLU A 552 -7.52 12.99 2.75
CA GLU A 552 -7.52 14.39 2.35
C GLU A 552 -6.11 14.92 2.07
N LEU A 553 -5.19 14.05 1.67
CA LEU A 553 -3.80 14.35 1.34
C LEU A 553 -3.34 13.39 0.22
N HIS A 554 -2.19 13.61 -0.40
CA HIS A 554 -1.62 12.74 -1.44
C HIS A 554 -2.49 12.54 -2.68
N ARG A 555 -3.36 13.50 -3.05
CA ARG A 555 -4.27 13.40 -4.22
C ARG A 555 -3.56 13.36 -5.58
N GLY A 556 -2.30 13.75 -5.62
CA GLY A 556 -1.45 13.69 -6.80
C GLY A 556 -1.14 12.30 -7.29
N THR A 557 -1.18 11.34 -6.37
CA THR A 557 -0.95 9.93 -6.61
C THR A 557 -1.90 9.31 -7.63
N TYR A 558 -3.06 9.93 -7.90
CA TYR A 558 -3.97 9.46 -8.94
C TYR A 558 -3.45 9.71 -10.36
N THR A 559 -2.48 10.62 -10.53
CA THR A 559 -2.01 11.05 -11.86
C THR A 559 -0.53 10.79 -12.13
N THR A 560 0.36 11.02 -11.15
CA THR A 560 1.81 10.87 -11.37
C THR A 560 2.18 9.44 -11.78
N GLN A 561 3.22 9.22 -12.58
CA GLN A 561 3.60 7.90 -13.10
C GLN A 561 2.47 7.25 -13.93
N ALA A 562 1.98 8.00 -14.90
CA ALA A 562 0.86 7.65 -15.76
C ALA A 562 1.09 6.36 -16.53
N ASN A 563 2.34 6.09 -16.94
CA ASN A 563 2.71 4.86 -17.65
C ASN A 563 2.62 3.63 -16.74
N ASN A 564 3.03 3.73 -15.47
CA ASN A 564 2.89 2.64 -14.50
C ASN A 564 1.41 2.28 -14.31
N LYS A 565 0.55 3.28 -14.13
CA LYS A 565 -0.92 3.12 -14.02
C LYS A 565 -1.56 2.51 -15.27
N ALA A 566 -1.11 2.93 -16.46
CA ALA A 566 -1.59 2.38 -17.73
C ALA A 566 -1.18 0.90 -17.88
N LYS A 567 0.05 0.54 -17.51
CA LYS A 567 0.54 -0.85 -17.51
C LYS A 567 -0.23 -1.71 -16.51
N ASN A 568 -0.54 -1.19 -15.31
CA ASN A 568 -1.41 -1.89 -14.36
C ASN A 568 -2.79 -2.18 -14.96
N ARG A 569 -3.52 -1.17 -15.45
CA ARG A 569 -4.87 -1.36 -16.00
C ARG A 569 -4.87 -2.34 -17.19
N LYS A 570 -3.86 -2.23 -18.07
CA LYS A 570 -3.70 -3.16 -19.20
C LYS A 570 -3.46 -4.59 -18.72
N SER A 571 -2.64 -4.77 -17.68
CA SER A 571 -2.36 -6.08 -17.10
C SER A 571 -3.59 -6.69 -16.43
N GLU A 572 -4.42 -5.91 -15.74
CA GLU A 572 -5.70 -6.37 -15.18
C GLU A 572 -6.65 -6.88 -16.26
N VAL A 573 -6.77 -6.16 -17.39
CA VAL A 573 -7.59 -6.58 -18.54
C VAL A 573 -7.02 -7.86 -19.16
N ILE A 574 -5.70 -7.94 -19.30
CA ILE A 574 -5.00 -9.15 -19.77
C ILE A 574 -5.32 -10.35 -18.88
N MET A 575 -5.22 -10.21 -17.56
CA MET A 575 -5.47 -11.31 -16.63
C MET A 575 -6.91 -11.82 -16.74
N ARG A 576 -7.89 -10.92 -16.78
CA ARG A 576 -9.29 -11.32 -16.97
C ARG A 576 -9.49 -12.09 -18.28
N ASN A 577 -8.89 -11.61 -19.35
CA ASN A 577 -9.03 -12.23 -20.67
C ASN A 577 -8.35 -13.60 -20.72
N ILE A 578 -7.12 -13.72 -20.22
CA ILE A 578 -6.35 -14.97 -20.33
C ILE A 578 -6.88 -16.05 -19.39
N GLU A 579 -7.27 -15.72 -18.15
CA GLU A 579 -7.87 -16.71 -17.24
C GLU A 579 -9.17 -17.25 -17.82
N TRP A 580 -9.99 -16.40 -18.42
CA TRP A 580 -11.23 -16.83 -19.05
C TRP A 580 -10.98 -17.75 -20.24
N LEU A 581 -10.14 -17.34 -21.18
CA LEU A 581 -9.84 -18.13 -22.37
C LEU A 581 -9.10 -19.43 -22.05
N ALA A 582 -8.17 -19.42 -21.09
CA ALA A 582 -7.45 -20.60 -20.63
C ALA A 582 -8.37 -21.58 -19.88
N THR A 583 -9.36 -21.07 -19.14
CA THR A 583 -10.40 -21.90 -18.51
C THR A 583 -11.17 -22.66 -19.60
N ILE A 584 -11.65 -21.96 -20.63
CA ILE A 584 -12.32 -22.57 -21.79
C ILE A 584 -11.42 -23.62 -22.45
N ALA A 585 -10.17 -23.27 -22.76
CA ALA A 585 -9.23 -24.18 -23.42
C ALA A 585 -8.99 -25.46 -22.61
N SER A 586 -8.80 -25.35 -21.29
CA SER A 586 -8.54 -26.49 -20.39
C SER A 586 -9.72 -27.46 -20.25
N LEU A 587 -10.94 -26.97 -20.47
CA LEU A 587 -12.16 -27.77 -20.41
C LEU A 587 -12.55 -28.32 -21.79
N LYS A 588 -12.15 -27.65 -22.88
CA LYS A 588 -12.43 -28.06 -24.26
C LYS A 588 -11.47 -29.15 -24.76
N ASP A 589 -10.19 -29.06 -24.40
CA ASP A 589 -9.15 -29.97 -24.87
C ASP A 589 -8.37 -30.53 -23.67
N SER A 590 -8.46 -31.84 -23.45
CA SER A 590 -7.77 -32.53 -22.35
C SER A 590 -6.25 -32.50 -22.44
N SER A 591 -5.69 -32.22 -23.63
CA SER A 591 -4.23 -32.05 -23.82
C SER A 591 -3.74 -30.68 -23.35
N TYR A 592 -4.62 -29.69 -23.28
CA TYR A 592 -4.31 -28.36 -22.76
C TYR A 592 -4.44 -28.34 -21.23
N LYS A 593 -3.35 -28.00 -20.55
CA LYS A 593 -3.34 -27.80 -19.10
C LYS A 593 -3.51 -26.32 -18.79
N TYR A 594 -4.38 -26.00 -17.83
CA TYR A 594 -4.53 -24.62 -17.36
C TYR A 594 -3.17 -24.13 -16.83
N PRO A 595 -2.64 -22.98 -17.30
CA PRO A 595 -1.27 -22.56 -17.06
C PRO A 595 -1.13 -21.88 -15.68
N LYS A 596 -1.49 -22.58 -14.60
CA LYS A 596 -1.59 -22.01 -13.25
C LYS A 596 -0.31 -21.33 -12.78
N ALA A 597 0.85 -21.96 -12.97
CA ALA A 597 2.13 -21.39 -12.55
C ALA A 597 2.46 -20.05 -13.24
N ALA A 598 2.17 -19.93 -14.54
CA ALA A 598 2.39 -18.69 -15.28
C ALA A 598 1.37 -17.62 -14.88
N ILE A 599 0.11 -18.00 -14.65
CA ILE A 599 -0.93 -17.09 -14.14
C ILE A 599 -0.57 -16.57 -12.74
N ASP A 600 -0.03 -17.42 -11.87
CA ASP A 600 0.45 -17.02 -10.55
C ASP A 600 1.66 -16.09 -10.64
N GLU A 601 2.64 -16.36 -11.52
CA GLU A 601 3.75 -15.43 -11.80
C GLU A 601 3.25 -14.06 -12.25
N MET A 602 2.27 -14.02 -13.16
CA MET A 602 1.68 -12.78 -13.64
C MET A 602 0.92 -12.03 -12.55
N TRP A 603 0.06 -12.72 -11.77
CA TRP A 603 -0.68 -12.10 -10.68
C TRP A 603 0.25 -11.58 -9.59
N GLU A 604 1.20 -12.38 -9.11
CA GLU A 604 2.15 -11.94 -8.09
C GLU A 604 2.94 -10.71 -8.51
N ALA A 605 3.35 -10.64 -9.79
CA ALA A 605 4.03 -9.46 -10.35
C ALA A 605 3.11 -8.22 -10.38
N ILE A 606 1.87 -8.36 -10.84
CA ILE A 606 0.88 -7.27 -10.84
C ILE A 606 0.61 -6.78 -9.42
N LEU A 607 0.31 -7.71 -8.49
CA LEU A 607 -0.03 -7.38 -7.11
C LEU A 607 1.13 -6.70 -6.37
N LEU A 608 2.37 -7.08 -6.69
CA LEU A 608 3.56 -6.40 -6.16
C LEU A 608 3.68 -4.96 -6.69
N CYS A 609 3.42 -4.74 -7.97
CA CYS A 609 3.39 -3.39 -8.54
C CYS A 609 2.22 -2.53 -8.00
N GLN A 610 1.21 -3.14 -7.37
CA GLN A 610 0.09 -2.47 -6.72
C GLN A 610 0.38 -2.01 -5.27
N PHE A 611 1.62 -2.21 -4.79
CA PHE A 611 2.06 -1.66 -3.51
C PHE A 611 1.76 -0.16 -3.39
N HIS A 612 1.41 0.30 -2.19
CA HIS A 612 0.90 1.66 -1.96
C HIS A 612 1.91 2.79 -2.28
N ASP A 613 3.19 2.51 -2.52
CA ASP A 613 4.11 3.50 -3.09
C ASP A 613 4.49 3.29 -4.55
N CYS A 614 4.28 2.08 -5.08
CA CYS A 614 4.59 1.77 -6.47
C CYS A 614 3.50 2.31 -7.39
N LEU A 615 2.26 1.83 -7.23
CA LEU A 615 1.16 2.20 -8.12
C LEU A 615 0.77 3.68 -7.99
N PRO A 616 0.67 4.25 -6.78
CA PRO A 616 0.55 5.69 -6.56
C PRO A 616 1.59 6.56 -7.25
N GLY A 617 2.77 6.01 -7.55
CA GLY A 617 3.81 6.75 -8.25
C GLY A 617 4.62 7.65 -7.30
N SER A 618 4.90 7.15 -6.11
CA SER A 618 5.59 7.84 -5.00
C SER A 618 6.98 7.28 -4.68
N SER A 619 7.56 6.49 -5.57
CA SER A 619 8.89 5.88 -5.42
C SER A 619 9.97 6.54 -6.31
N ILE A 620 11.26 6.30 -6.00
CA ILE A 620 12.39 6.75 -6.85
C ILE A 620 12.39 6.07 -8.23
N GLU A 621 13.08 6.67 -9.20
CA GLU A 621 13.17 6.20 -10.60
C GLU A 621 13.50 4.69 -10.72
N MET A 622 14.46 4.21 -9.92
CA MET A 622 14.88 2.79 -9.90
C MET A 622 13.74 1.81 -9.61
N CYS A 623 12.69 2.23 -8.89
CA CYS A 623 11.55 1.38 -8.60
C CYS A 623 10.64 1.22 -9.84
N TYR A 624 10.55 2.24 -10.68
CA TYR A 624 9.77 2.14 -11.92
C TYR A 624 10.50 1.35 -12.99
N ASP A 625 11.84 1.42 -13.04
CA ASP A 625 12.65 0.50 -13.84
C ASP A 625 12.34 -0.96 -13.51
N ASP A 626 12.16 -1.28 -12.23
CA ASP A 626 11.80 -2.63 -11.79
C ASP A 626 10.35 -2.98 -12.13
N SER A 627 9.40 -2.08 -11.89
CA SER A 627 8.00 -2.30 -12.28
C SER A 627 7.84 -2.50 -13.79
N ASP A 628 8.61 -1.77 -14.59
CA ASP A 628 8.60 -1.86 -16.05
C ASP A 628 9.05 -3.23 -16.53
N LYS A 629 10.08 -3.81 -15.89
CA LYS A 629 10.52 -5.19 -16.16
C LYS A 629 9.42 -6.20 -15.79
N MET A 630 8.74 -6.00 -14.67
CA MET A 630 7.64 -6.89 -14.26
C MET A 630 6.47 -6.86 -15.23
N TYR A 631 6.01 -5.67 -15.64
CA TYR A 631 4.94 -5.59 -16.65
C TYR A 631 5.37 -6.13 -18.01
N ALA A 632 6.62 -5.89 -18.43
CA ALA A 632 7.14 -6.47 -19.66
C ALA A 632 7.08 -8.00 -19.63
N ARG A 633 7.42 -8.61 -18.49
CA ARG A 633 7.30 -10.05 -18.28
C ARG A 633 5.84 -10.55 -18.33
N VAL A 634 4.91 -9.82 -17.72
CA VAL A 634 3.47 -10.10 -17.82
C VAL A 634 3.01 -10.07 -19.28
N PHE A 635 3.41 -9.08 -20.06
CA PHE A 635 3.03 -8.97 -21.47
C PHE A 635 3.62 -10.11 -22.31
N GLU A 636 4.89 -10.47 -22.08
CA GLU A 636 5.55 -11.61 -22.74
C GLU A 636 4.81 -12.93 -22.47
N LEU A 637 4.50 -13.21 -21.20
CA LEU A 637 3.75 -14.41 -20.80
C LEU A 637 2.36 -14.43 -21.44
N ASN A 638 1.65 -13.30 -21.44
CA ASN A 638 0.35 -13.21 -22.10
C ASN A 638 0.43 -13.57 -23.60
N GLU A 639 1.42 -13.08 -24.33
CA GLU A 639 1.59 -13.44 -25.74
C GLU A 639 1.85 -14.94 -25.95
N GLN A 640 2.61 -15.57 -25.04
CA GLN A 640 2.86 -17.00 -25.08
C GLN A 640 1.58 -17.80 -24.79
N LEU A 641 0.86 -17.46 -23.72
CA LEU A 641 -0.36 -18.14 -23.32
C LEU A 641 -1.49 -17.96 -24.36
N LEU A 642 -1.63 -16.76 -24.94
CA LEU A 642 -2.59 -16.52 -26.02
C LEU A 642 -2.30 -17.38 -27.24
N LYS A 643 -1.03 -17.54 -27.65
CA LYS A 643 -0.67 -18.43 -28.77
C LYS A 643 -1.09 -19.88 -28.50
N ASP A 644 -0.94 -20.35 -27.28
CA ASP A 644 -1.34 -21.72 -26.91
C ASP A 644 -2.85 -21.89 -26.84
N VAL A 645 -3.56 -20.91 -26.28
CA VAL A 645 -5.02 -20.85 -26.31
C VAL A 645 -5.56 -20.79 -27.74
N HIS A 646 -4.97 -19.96 -28.60
CA HIS A 646 -5.38 -19.80 -30.00
C HIS A 646 -5.32 -21.12 -30.78
N LYS A 647 -4.30 -21.96 -30.53
CA LYS A 647 -4.20 -23.31 -31.11
C LYS A 647 -5.41 -24.18 -30.73
N VAL A 648 -5.80 -24.21 -29.46
CA VAL A 648 -6.95 -24.99 -28.96
C VAL A 648 -8.28 -24.44 -29.47
N LEU A 649 -8.35 -23.11 -29.61
CA LEU A 649 -9.53 -22.43 -30.13
C LEU A 649 -9.63 -22.53 -31.67
N GLY A 650 -8.57 -22.95 -32.37
CA GLY A 650 -8.54 -23.08 -33.82
C GLY A 650 -8.48 -21.73 -34.54
N VAL A 651 -7.85 -20.74 -33.91
CA VAL A 651 -7.69 -19.37 -34.44
C VAL A 651 -6.22 -18.98 -34.55
N SER A 652 -5.93 -17.93 -35.31
CA SER A 652 -4.58 -17.42 -35.51
C SER A 652 -4.57 -15.89 -35.65
N ASP A 653 -3.51 -15.25 -35.15
CA ASP A 653 -3.30 -13.79 -35.25
C ASP A 653 -2.96 -13.33 -36.68
N ALA A 654 -2.91 -14.25 -37.66
CA ALA A 654 -2.72 -13.90 -39.05
C ALA A 654 -3.87 -13.03 -39.59
N LYS A 655 -3.54 -12.01 -40.37
CA LYS A 655 -4.54 -11.25 -41.13
C LYS A 655 -5.22 -12.17 -42.16
N ALA A 656 -6.54 -12.10 -42.24
CA ALA A 656 -7.35 -12.85 -43.19
C ALA A 656 -8.47 -11.97 -43.76
N PRO A 657 -9.06 -12.31 -44.92
CA PRO A 657 -10.22 -11.61 -45.46
C PRO A 657 -11.43 -11.75 -44.53
N LEU A 658 -12.40 -10.83 -44.62
CA LEU A 658 -13.62 -10.80 -43.79
C LEU A 658 -14.29 -12.18 -43.61
N ALA A 659 -14.36 -13.00 -44.65
CA ALA A 659 -15.01 -14.31 -44.61
C ALA A 659 -14.33 -15.33 -43.67
N GLN A 660 -13.07 -15.09 -43.32
CA GLN A 660 -12.24 -15.92 -42.44
C GLN A 660 -11.85 -15.19 -41.15
N SER A 661 -12.42 -14.02 -40.89
CA SER A 661 -12.13 -13.22 -39.70
C SER A 661 -13.24 -13.33 -38.67
N VAL A 662 -12.85 -13.44 -37.40
CA VAL A 662 -13.74 -13.41 -36.23
C VAL A 662 -13.18 -12.45 -35.19
N ALA A 663 -14.05 -11.88 -34.35
CA ALA A 663 -13.63 -11.07 -33.22
C ALA A 663 -13.73 -11.87 -31.92
N ILE A 664 -12.66 -11.92 -31.13
CA ILE A 664 -12.68 -12.52 -29.79
C ILE A 664 -13.37 -11.56 -28.82
N ASN A 665 -14.39 -12.05 -28.13
CA ASN A 665 -15.14 -11.31 -27.11
C ASN A 665 -15.09 -12.04 -25.77
N THR A 666 -14.36 -11.46 -24.82
CA THR A 666 -14.23 -11.99 -23.45
C THR A 666 -15.14 -11.28 -22.44
N LEU A 667 -16.03 -10.38 -22.88
CA LEU A 667 -17.05 -9.78 -22.00
C LEU A 667 -18.31 -10.64 -21.94
N PRO A 668 -19.02 -10.69 -20.79
CA PRO A 668 -20.10 -11.63 -20.55
C PRO A 668 -21.46 -11.18 -21.13
N TRP A 669 -21.46 -10.32 -22.16
CA TRP A 669 -22.66 -9.77 -22.75
C TRP A 669 -22.54 -9.59 -24.26
N HIS A 670 -23.70 -9.34 -24.88
CA HIS A 670 -23.80 -8.97 -26.29
C HIS A 670 -22.90 -7.78 -26.64
N ARG A 671 -21.99 -7.97 -27.58
CA ARG A 671 -21.18 -6.89 -28.16
C ARG A 671 -21.64 -6.60 -29.58
N LYS A 672 -21.67 -5.31 -29.93
CA LYS A 672 -21.87 -4.84 -31.29
C LYS A 672 -20.96 -3.64 -31.55
N GLU A 673 -19.98 -3.79 -32.43
CA GLU A 673 -18.93 -2.79 -32.64
C GLU A 673 -18.38 -2.88 -34.07
N LEU A 674 -17.84 -1.76 -34.56
CA LEU A 674 -17.03 -1.73 -35.78
C LEU A 674 -15.62 -2.22 -35.47
N VAL A 675 -15.11 -3.16 -36.27
CA VAL A 675 -13.75 -3.67 -36.15
C VAL A 675 -13.03 -3.54 -37.48
N GLU A 676 -11.79 -3.04 -37.43
CA GLU A 676 -10.91 -3.00 -38.60
C GLU A 676 -10.35 -4.39 -38.88
N ILE A 677 -10.50 -4.85 -40.13
CA ILE A 677 -10.01 -6.16 -40.58
C ILE A 677 -8.73 -5.97 -41.39
N SER A 678 -8.71 -4.93 -42.23
CA SER A 678 -7.56 -4.46 -42.98
C SER A 678 -7.66 -2.94 -43.16
N ASP A 679 -6.69 -2.33 -43.84
CA ASP A 679 -6.70 -0.89 -44.10
C ASP A 679 -7.89 -0.46 -44.99
N THR A 680 -8.52 -1.40 -45.70
CA THR A 680 -9.63 -1.16 -46.63
C THR A 680 -10.93 -1.89 -46.25
N GLU A 681 -10.89 -2.87 -45.35
CA GLU A 681 -12.06 -3.67 -44.95
C GLU A 681 -12.44 -3.45 -43.49
N VAL A 682 -13.73 -3.16 -43.27
CA VAL A 682 -14.32 -3.03 -41.93
C VAL A 682 -15.52 -3.95 -41.77
N GLY A 683 -15.55 -4.61 -40.62
CA GLY A 683 -16.62 -5.50 -40.21
C GLY A 683 -17.45 -4.90 -39.08
N VAL A 684 -18.70 -5.32 -38.98
CA VAL A 684 -19.52 -5.21 -37.77
C VAL A 684 -19.41 -6.54 -37.04
N ALA A 685 -18.72 -6.55 -35.90
CA ALA A 685 -18.74 -7.65 -34.95
C ALA A 685 -20.05 -7.59 -34.16
N CYS A 686 -20.81 -8.69 -34.09
CA CYS A 686 -22.08 -8.71 -33.37
C CYS A 686 -22.38 -10.10 -32.80
N GLY A 687 -22.62 -10.18 -31.49
CA GLY A 687 -23.14 -11.40 -30.86
C GLY A 687 -22.80 -11.53 -29.37
N ASP A 688 -23.21 -12.67 -28.80
CA ASP A 688 -23.07 -13.02 -27.38
C ASP A 688 -21.94 -14.02 -27.10
N GLY A 689 -21.29 -14.53 -28.15
CA GLY A 689 -20.30 -15.60 -28.08
C GLY A 689 -18.90 -15.14 -27.73
N GLN A 690 -18.02 -16.12 -27.53
CA GLN A 690 -16.58 -15.88 -27.37
C GLN A 690 -15.90 -15.53 -28.69
N MET A 691 -16.48 -15.97 -29.82
CA MET A 691 -16.10 -15.53 -31.15
C MET A 691 -17.31 -14.92 -31.85
N LEU A 692 -17.19 -13.66 -32.23
CA LEU A 692 -18.23 -12.91 -32.92
C LEU A 692 -18.02 -13.04 -34.42
N ALA A 693 -19.08 -13.43 -35.11
CA ALA A 693 -19.11 -13.37 -36.56
C ALA A 693 -19.00 -11.91 -37.03
N LEU A 694 -18.22 -11.70 -38.07
CA LEU A 694 -18.08 -10.39 -38.71
C LEU A 694 -18.99 -10.31 -39.93
N ARG A 695 -19.65 -9.17 -40.10
CA ARG A 695 -20.44 -8.85 -41.29
C ARG A 695 -19.83 -7.63 -41.97
N ALA A 696 -19.81 -7.60 -43.29
CA ALA A 696 -19.33 -6.43 -44.03
C ALA A 696 -20.11 -5.18 -43.58
N PHE A 697 -19.40 -4.14 -43.17
CA PHE A 697 -20.03 -2.84 -42.98
C PHE A 697 -20.39 -2.27 -44.36
N LYS A 698 -21.68 -1.97 -44.57
CA LYS A 698 -22.16 -1.32 -45.78
C LYS A 698 -22.69 0.07 -45.42
N SER A 699 -22.00 1.11 -45.87
CA SER A 699 -22.61 2.44 -45.99
C SER A 699 -23.54 2.44 -47.20
N GLY A 700 -24.56 3.31 -47.21
CA GLY A 700 -25.38 3.54 -48.40
C GLY A 700 -24.60 4.31 -49.47
N ASP A 701 -25.32 5.01 -50.36
CA ASP A 701 -24.72 5.92 -51.34
C ASP A 701 -23.97 7.08 -50.66
N GLU A 702 -24.34 7.41 -49.43
CA GLU A 702 -23.65 8.38 -48.56
C GLU A 702 -22.85 7.69 -47.44
N PRO A 703 -21.71 8.28 -47.02
CA PRO A 703 -20.97 7.84 -45.84
C PRO A 703 -21.86 7.83 -44.59
N ALA A 704 -21.74 6.80 -43.74
CA ALA A 704 -22.52 6.70 -42.50
C ALA A 704 -22.03 7.64 -41.38
N VAL A 705 -20.88 8.26 -41.60
CA VAL A 705 -20.34 9.36 -40.80
C VAL A 705 -19.55 10.29 -41.73
N THR A 706 -19.70 11.58 -41.53
CA THR A 706 -19.09 12.62 -42.37
C THR A 706 -18.26 13.58 -41.53
N ILE A 707 -17.25 14.18 -42.16
CA ILE A 707 -16.50 15.31 -41.64
C ILE A 707 -16.38 16.35 -42.75
N GLU A 708 -16.72 17.61 -42.43
CA GLU A 708 -16.64 18.73 -43.36
C GLU A 708 -15.98 19.92 -42.68
N GLN A 709 -15.08 20.60 -43.38
CA GLN A 709 -14.57 21.90 -42.97
C GLN A 709 -15.51 23.00 -43.47
N VAL A 710 -16.19 23.68 -42.55
CA VAL A 710 -17.19 24.72 -42.88
C VAL A 710 -16.63 26.14 -42.82
N ASP A 711 -15.50 26.34 -42.14
CA ASP A 711 -14.70 27.57 -42.13
C ASP A 711 -13.24 27.24 -41.78
N LYS A 712 -12.33 28.21 -41.80
CA LYS A 712 -10.93 28.04 -41.37
C LYS A 712 -10.90 27.53 -39.92
N ASP A 713 -10.27 26.37 -39.72
CA ASP A 713 -10.19 25.69 -38.42
C ASP A 713 -11.55 25.35 -37.77
N VAL A 714 -12.63 25.30 -38.56
CA VAL A 714 -13.98 24.92 -38.12
C VAL A 714 -14.48 23.70 -38.87
N PHE A 715 -14.78 22.65 -38.12
CA PHE A 715 -15.17 21.35 -38.66
C PHE A 715 -16.49 20.88 -38.07
N VAL A 716 -17.27 20.16 -38.87
CA VAL A 716 -18.49 19.50 -38.43
C VAL A 716 -18.34 18.00 -38.68
N LEU A 717 -18.35 17.21 -37.60
CA LEU A 717 -18.41 15.76 -37.64
C LEU A 717 -19.86 15.34 -37.39
N GLN A 718 -20.40 14.40 -38.17
CA GLN A 718 -21.80 14.01 -38.05
C GLN A 718 -22.01 12.53 -38.33
N ASN A 719 -22.76 11.85 -37.48
CA ASN A 719 -23.35 10.53 -37.74
C ASN A 719 -24.86 10.58 -37.43
N ASP A 720 -25.56 9.44 -37.44
CA ASP A 720 -27.01 9.41 -37.19
C ASP A 720 -27.41 9.86 -35.77
N HIS A 721 -26.52 9.73 -34.78
CA HIS A 721 -26.82 10.04 -33.38
C HIS A 721 -26.31 11.42 -32.96
N LEU A 722 -25.16 11.87 -33.46
CA LEU A 722 -24.46 13.07 -32.98
C LEU A 722 -24.10 13.98 -34.15
N ARG A 723 -24.18 15.29 -33.89
CA ARG A 723 -23.57 16.34 -34.72
C ARG A 723 -22.64 17.17 -33.85
N ILE A 724 -21.35 17.17 -34.17
CA ILE A 724 -20.28 17.77 -33.38
C ILE A 724 -19.68 18.91 -34.18
N ARG A 725 -19.64 20.11 -33.60
CA ARG A 725 -18.95 21.26 -34.17
C ARG A 725 -17.66 21.52 -33.39
N VAL A 726 -16.55 21.49 -34.11
CA VAL A 726 -15.20 21.72 -33.57
C VAL A 726 -14.69 23.05 -34.12
N GLU A 727 -14.29 23.96 -33.24
CA GLU A 727 -13.67 25.24 -33.58
C GLU A 727 -12.29 25.29 -32.94
N HIS A 728 -11.25 25.41 -33.77
CA HIS A 728 -9.86 25.36 -33.33
C HIS A 728 -9.63 24.16 -32.40
N GLY A 729 -9.96 22.94 -32.80
CA GLY A 729 -9.74 21.73 -31.97
C GLY A 729 -10.58 21.56 -30.70
N CYS A 730 -11.31 22.59 -30.26
CA CYS A 730 -12.26 22.50 -29.15
C CYS A 730 -13.67 22.22 -29.67
N ILE A 731 -14.40 21.38 -28.95
CA ILE A 731 -15.80 21.08 -29.28
C ILE A 731 -16.67 22.18 -28.67
N VAL A 732 -17.34 22.96 -29.52
CA VAL A 732 -18.23 24.06 -29.10
C VAL A 732 -19.71 23.67 -29.11
N SER A 733 -20.05 22.56 -29.77
CA SER A 733 -21.40 22.00 -29.78
C SER A 733 -21.34 20.50 -30.02
N ILE A 734 -22.12 19.75 -29.23
CA ILE A 734 -22.43 18.34 -29.41
C ILE A 734 -23.96 18.25 -29.36
N TYR A 735 -24.57 18.24 -30.52
CA TYR A 735 -26.01 18.05 -30.63
C TYR A 735 -26.34 16.57 -30.67
N ASP A 736 -26.99 16.07 -29.63
CA ASP A 736 -27.58 14.73 -29.62
C ASP A 736 -28.88 14.77 -30.44
N ARG A 737 -28.85 14.07 -31.57
CA ARG A 737 -29.95 14.00 -32.55
C ARG A 737 -31.04 13.03 -32.14
N VAL A 738 -30.73 12.09 -31.24
CA VAL A 738 -31.69 11.11 -30.69
C VAL A 738 -32.50 11.79 -29.59
N ALA A 739 -31.81 12.38 -28.61
CA ALA A 739 -32.44 13.10 -27.50
C ALA A 739 -32.88 14.53 -27.87
N ASN A 740 -32.50 15.02 -29.06
CA ASN A 740 -32.82 16.34 -29.60
C ASN A 740 -32.42 17.50 -28.66
N ARG A 741 -31.19 17.47 -28.14
CA ARG A 741 -30.66 18.48 -27.22
C ARG A 741 -29.17 18.76 -27.41
N GLU A 742 -28.75 19.92 -26.94
CA GLU A 742 -27.34 20.31 -26.85
C GLU A 742 -26.71 19.75 -25.56
N VAL A 743 -25.53 19.15 -25.70
CA VAL A 743 -24.78 18.51 -24.61
C VAL A 743 -23.72 19.43 -24.03
N VAL A 744 -23.16 20.36 -24.81
CA VAL A 744 -22.17 21.33 -24.30
C VAL A 744 -22.88 22.54 -23.71
N GLU A 745 -22.42 23.06 -22.57
CA GLU A 745 -22.98 24.28 -21.99
C GLU A 745 -22.83 25.47 -22.94
N LYS A 746 -23.79 26.40 -22.94
CA LYS A 746 -23.75 27.57 -23.83
C LYS A 746 -22.48 28.40 -23.60
N GLY A 747 -21.65 28.50 -24.62
CA GLY A 747 -20.35 29.21 -24.56
C GLY A 747 -19.21 28.40 -23.95
N GLY A 748 -19.47 27.16 -23.55
CA GLY A 748 -18.46 26.20 -23.09
C GLY A 748 -17.62 25.64 -24.24
N LYS A 749 -16.43 25.15 -23.90
CA LYS A 749 -15.51 24.45 -24.80
C LYS A 749 -15.21 23.08 -24.22
N ALA A 750 -15.77 22.03 -24.81
CA ALA A 750 -15.42 20.65 -24.48
C ALA A 750 -14.12 20.24 -25.19
N ASN A 751 -13.39 19.28 -24.62
CA ASN A 751 -12.04 18.93 -25.05
C ASN A 751 -11.05 20.11 -24.97
N GLN A 752 -11.26 21.03 -24.01
CA GLN A 752 -10.33 22.13 -23.76
C GLN A 752 -9.20 21.64 -22.86
N TYR A 753 -7.97 21.72 -23.35
CA TYR A 753 -6.79 21.43 -22.53
C TYR A 753 -6.43 22.62 -21.66
N VAL A 754 -6.14 22.35 -20.41
CA VAL A 754 -5.73 23.33 -19.41
C VAL A 754 -4.48 22.87 -18.68
N ILE A 755 -3.64 23.83 -18.32
CA ILE A 755 -2.44 23.59 -17.54
C ILE A 755 -2.50 24.39 -16.24
N PHE A 756 -2.01 23.80 -15.16
CA PHE A 756 -1.91 24.42 -13.83
C PHE A 756 -0.46 24.38 -13.35
N ASP A 757 -0.08 25.32 -12.49
CA ASP A 757 1.12 25.20 -11.68
C ASP A 757 0.91 24.13 -10.60
N ASP A 758 1.87 23.24 -10.48
CA ASP A 758 1.82 22.08 -9.59
C ASP A 758 3.01 22.09 -8.64
N LYS A 759 2.91 22.96 -7.63
CA LYS A 759 3.94 23.23 -6.63
C LYS A 759 3.35 22.97 -5.24
N PRO A 760 3.17 21.71 -4.83
CA PRO A 760 2.57 21.40 -3.53
C PRO A 760 3.47 21.80 -2.37
N LEU A 761 2.94 21.78 -1.14
CA LEU A 761 3.62 22.29 0.05
C LEU A 761 4.79 21.43 0.52
N TYR A 762 4.64 20.10 0.46
CA TYR A 762 5.58 19.16 1.08
C TYR A 762 6.07 18.09 0.09
N TRP A 763 5.17 17.23 -0.40
CA TRP A 763 5.55 16.04 -1.17
C TRP A 763 5.14 16.15 -2.63
N GLN A 764 6.12 16.36 -3.52
CA GLN A 764 5.84 16.72 -4.93
C GLN A 764 5.03 15.67 -5.71
N ALA A 765 5.46 14.40 -5.74
CA ALA A 765 4.72 13.35 -6.46
C ALA A 765 3.39 12.98 -5.77
N TRP A 766 3.32 13.11 -4.45
CA TRP A 766 2.15 12.72 -3.68
C TRP A 766 1.05 13.77 -3.75
N ASP A 767 1.36 15.03 -3.47
CA ASP A 767 0.35 16.05 -3.20
C ASP A 767 -0.03 16.83 -4.45
N VAL A 768 -1.31 17.16 -4.56
CA VAL A 768 -1.76 18.36 -5.27
C VAL A 768 -2.52 19.20 -4.25
N GLU A 769 -2.30 20.51 -4.27
CA GLU A 769 -2.91 21.43 -3.31
C GLU A 769 -4.07 22.20 -3.94
N VAL A 770 -5.06 22.57 -3.13
CA VAL A 770 -6.27 23.24 -3.63
C VAL A 770 -5.98 24.50 -4.45
N PHE A 771 -4.97 25.29 -4.06
CA PHE A 771 -4.59 26.54 -4.72
C PHE A 771 -4.00 26.34 -6.13
N HIS A 772 -3.67 25.11 -6.55
CA HIS A 772 -3.26 24.87 -7.94
C HIS A 772 -4.35 25.35 -8.92
N LEU A 773 -5.63 25.24 -8.52
CA LEU A 773 -6.78 25.64 -9.31
C LEU A 773 -6.76 27.13 -9.71
N ASP A 774 -6.15 27.99 -8.89
CA ASP A 774 -6.07 29.43 -9.13
C ASP A 774 -5.10 29.80 -10.28
N THR A 775 -4.28 28.85 -10.71
CA THR A 775 -3.29 29.02 -11.77
C THR A 775 -3.73 28.44 -13.12
N ARG A 776 -5.03 28.14 -13.26
CA ARG A 776 -5.61 27.61 -14.50
C ARG A 776 -5.26 28.45 -15.71
N GLN A 777 -4.66 27.83 -16.72
CA GLN A 777 -4.40 28.44 -18.02
C GLN A 777 -4.94 27.55 -19.13
N GLU A 778 -5.74 28.13 -20.03
CA GLU A 778 -6.16 27.44 -21.25
C GLU A 778 -4.99 27.37 -22.22
N LEU A 779 -4.71 26.16 -22.71
CA LEU A 779 -3.74 26.00 -23.77
C LEU A 779 -4.33 26.49 -25.09
N PRO A 780 -3.58 27.29 -25.88
CA PRO A 780 -4.06 27.76 -27.15
C PRO A 780 -4.20 26.59 -28.11
N CYS A 781 -5.32 26.54 -28.81
CA CYS A 781 -5.50 25.55 -29.83
C CYS A 781 -4.62 25.85 -31.04
N GLY A 782 -3.92 24.85 -31.56
CA GLY A 782 -3.13 25.02 -32.78
C GLY A 782 -3.84 24.51 -34.04
N GLU A 783 -3.04 24.17 -35.04
CA GLU A 783 -3.53 23.79 -36.36
C GLU A 783 -4.36 22.50 -36.29
N THR A 784 -5.52 22.53 -36.92
CA THR A 784 -6.48 21.43 -36.93
C THR A 784 -6.65 20.89 -38.35
N SER A 785 -6.54 19.57 -38.53
CA SER A 785 -6.60 18.91 -39.83
C SER A 785 -7.34 17.59 -39.77
N ILE A 786 -8.03 17.24 -40.85
CA ILE A 786 -8.71 15.96 -41.00
C ILE A 786 -7.64 14.86 -41.12
N THR A 787 -7.61 13.93 -40.18
CA THR A 787 -6.66 12.80 -40.17
C THR A 787 -7.26 11.51 -40.67
N GLU A 788 -8.58 11.39 -40.61
CA GLU A 788 -9.28 10.21 -41.09
C GLU A 788 -10.63 10.61 -41.70
N GLN A 789 -10.91 10.12 -42.90
CA GLN A 789 -12.19 10.31 -43.59
C GLN A 789 -12.59 9.03 -44.31
N LYS A 790 -13.09 8.06 -43.53
CA LYS A 790 -13.62 6.79 -44.02
C LYS A 790 -15.14 6.78 -43.91
N ALA A 791 -15.81 5.90 -44.66
CA ALA A 791 -17.27 5.79 -44.64
C ALA A 791 -17.87 5.36 -43.28
N HIS A 792 -17.05 4.80 -42.39
CA HIS A 792 -17.44 4.27 -41.08
C HIS A 792 -16.79 4.98 -39.89
N ARG A 793 -15.80 5.86 -40.13
CA ARG A 793 -15.10 6.60 -39.08
C ARG A 793 -14.44 7.85 -39.66
N VAL A 794 -14.51 8.93 -38.91
CA VAL A 794 -13.79 10.18 -39.21
C VAL A 794 -12.94 10.58 -38.02
N GLY A 795 -11.86 11.31 -38.31
CA GLY A 795 -10.85 11.73 -37.34
C GLY A 795 -10.39 13.15 -37.62
N LEU A 796 -10.30 13.95 -36.57
CA LEU A 796 -9.84 15.33 -36.61
C LEU A 796 -8.69 15.49 -35.61
N THR A 797 -7.53 15.91 -36.08
CA THR A 797 -6.36 16.10 -35.21
C THR A 797 -6.00 17.56 -35.08
N THR A 798 -5.76 17.98 -33.84
CA THR A 798 -5.24 19.29 -33.48
C THR A 798 -3.87 19.15 -32.84
N THR A 799 -2.90 19.89 -33.36
CA THR A 799 -1.57 20.00 -32.76
C THR A 799 -1.52 21.24 -31.88
N THR A 800 -1.27 21.07 -30.58
CA THR A 800 -1.18 22.14 -29.60
C THR A 800 0.24 22.20 -29.04
N LYS A 801 0.86 23.38 -29.10
CA LYS A 801 2.14 23.63 -28.43
C LYS A 801 1.86 23.96 -26.97
N ILE A 802 2.30 23.10 -26.05
CA ILE A 802 2.14 23.31 -24.61
C ILE A 802 3.18 24.35 -24.14
N SER A 803 4.44 24.15 -24.54
CA SER A 803 5.56 25.05 -24.26
C SER A 803 6.62 24.93 -25.37
N GLU A 804 7.81 25.50 -25.17
CA GLU A 804 8.94 25.27 -26.09
C GLU A 804 9.43 23.82 -26.12
N ASN A 805 9.23 23.06 -25.04
CA ASN A 805 9.74 21.70 -24.87
C ASN A 805 8.65 20.62 -24.93
N SER A 806 7.38 21.01 -24.79
CA SER A 806 6.26 20.07 -24.73
C SER A 806 5.22 20.34 -25.82
N SER A 807 4.67 19.26 -26.37
CA SER A 807 3.63 19.32 -27.39
C SER A 807 2.56 18.26 -27.19
N LEU A 808 1.38 18.54 -27.73
CA LEU A 808 0.21 17.69 -27.64
C LEU A 808 -0.38 17.54 -29.04
N LYS A 809 -0.62 16.30 -29.46
CA LYS A 809 -1.43 15.99 -30.63
C LYS A 809 -2.69 15.28 -30.17
N SER A 810 -3.82 15.96 -30.25
CA SER A 810 -5.13 15.44 -29.86
C SER A 810 -5.93 15.06 -31.09
N THR A 811 -6.46 13.84 -31.14
CA THR A 811 -7.34 13.36 -32.21
C THR A 811 -8.72 13.04 -31.65
N ILE A 812 -9.74 13.67 -32.22
CA ILE A 812 -11.16 13.43 -31.97
C ILE A 812 -11.66 12.47 -33.05
N PHE A 813 -12.30 11.38 -32.63
CA PHE A 813 -12.87 10.39 -33.53
C PHE A 813 -14.39 10.29 -33.35
N LEU A 814 -15.09 10.17 -34.48
CA LEU A 814 -16.50 9.81 -34.53
C LEU A 814 -16.67 8.62 -35.48
N SER A 815 -17.23 7.54 -34.96
CA SER A 815 -17.57 6.35 -35.73
C SER A 815 -19.02 6.41 -36.22
N ALA A 816 -19.34 5.64 -37.26
CA ALA A 816 -20.71 5.46 -37.72
C ALA A 816 -21.59 4.92 -36.58
N ALA A 817 -22.80 5.45 -36.48
CA ALA A 817 -23.77 5.02 -35.49
C ALA A 817 -24.24 3.60 -35.81
N LEU A 818 -24.23 2.72 -34.80
CA LEU A 818 -24.78 1.38 -34.91
C LEU A 818 -26.13 1.33 -34.18
N LYS A 819 -27.18 0.89 -34.88
CA LYS A 819 -28.52 0.73 -34.27
C LYS A 819 -28.45 -0.06 -32.96
N GLY A 820 -28.98 0.52 -31.88
CA GLY A 820 -29.02 -0.08 -30.54
C GLY A 820 -27.71 0.03 -29.75
N VAL A 821 -26.72 0.78 -30.25
CA VAL A 821 -25.47 1.08 -29.55
C VAL A 821 -25.33 2.60 -29.46
N PRO A 822 -25.20 3.18 -28.25
CA PRO A 822 -24.95 4.61 -28.10
C PRO A 822 -23.69 5.06 -28.84
N SER A 823 -23.70 6.27 -29.36
CA SER A 823 -22.49 6.86 -29.95
C SER A 823 -21.68 7.58 -28.90
N ALA A 824 -20.41 7.23 -28.78
CA ALA A 824 -19.42 7.95 -27.99
C ALA A 824 -18.47 8.72 -28.91
N ILE A 825 -17.93 9.82 -28.41
CA ILE A 825 -16.86 10.57 -29.04
C ILE A 825 -15.56 10.05 -28.44
N GLU A 826 -14.69 9.45 -29.25
CA GLU A 826 -13.41 8.94 -28.76
C GLU A 826 -12.30 9.98 -28.94
N PHE A 827 -11.41 10.06 -27.96
CA PHE A 827 -10.28 10.96 -27.96
C PHE A 827 -9.00 10.16 -27.76
N GLN A 828 -7.95 10.56 -28.49
CA GLN A 828 -6.60 10.09 -28.28
C GLN A 828 -5.66 11.29 -28.21
N ALA A 829 -4.85 11.37 -27.17
CA ALA A 829 -3.79 12.35 -27.05
C ALA A 829 -2.42 11.66 -27.10
N GLU A 830 -1.58 12.10 -28.03
CA GLU A 830 -0.15 11.82 -28.04
C GLU A 830 0.55 13.05 -27.43
N VAL A 831 1.16 12.88 -26.26
CA VAL A 831 1.80 14.00 -25.52
C VAL A 831 3.30 13.76 -25.48
N ASP A 832 4.07 14.74 -25.93
CA ASP A 832 5.51 14.84 -25.67
C ASP A 832 5.69 15.80 -24.49
N TRP A 833 5.99 15.26 -23.32
CA TRP A 833 5.85 15.94 -22.04
C TRP A 833 7.21 16.16 -21.36
N HIS A 834 7.61 17.42 -21.28
CA HIS A 834 8.88 17.87 -20.69
C HIS A 834 8.69 19.10 -19.78
N GLU A 835 7.47 19.29 -19.28
CA GLU A 835 7.17 20.35 -18.32
C GLU A 835 7.84 20.10 -16.96
N THR A 836 7.87 21.12 -16.12
CA THR A 836 8.36 21.02 -14.74
C THR A 836 7.34 21.63 -13.80
N MET A 837 6.86 20.85 -12.83
CA MET A 837 5.88 21.28 -11.82
C MET A 837 4.62 21.86 -12.47
N LYS A 838 4.08 21.12 -13.46
CA LYS A 838 2.84 21.42 -14.17
C LYS A 838 1.87 20.25 -14.11
N PHE A 839 0.59 20.58 -14.16
CA PHE A 839 -0.50 19.60 -14.22
C PHE A 839 -1.35 19.85 -15.47
N LEU A 840 -1.33 18.92 -16.42
CA LEU A 840 -2.17 18.92 -17.62
C LEU A 840 -3.51 18.22 -17.34
N LYS A 841 -4.62 18.89 -17.66
CA LYS A 841 -5.97 18.33 -17.58
C LYS A 841 -6.78 18.66 -18.85
N VAL A 842 -7.90 17.97 -19.04
CA VAL A 842 -8.87 18.25 -20.11
C VAL A 842 -10.28 18.43 -19.53
N GLU A 843 -11.02 19.42 -20.04
CA GLU A 843 -12.31 19.85 -19.51
C GLU A 843 -13.48 19.62 -20.49
N PHE A 844 -14.64 19.29 -19.93
CA PHE A 844 -15.93 19.10 -20.60
C PHE A 844 -17.03 19.82 -19.82
N PRO A 845 -17.34 21.09 -20.13
CA PRO A 845 -18.49 21.79 -19.57
C PRO A 845 -19.78 21.26 -20.21
N VAL A 846 -20.48 20.39 -19.51
CA VAL A 846 -21.69 19.72 -20.02
C VAL A 846 -22.96 20.44 -19.57
N ASN A 847 -23.98 20.47 -20.42
CA ASN A 847 -25.28 21.05 -20.13
C ASN A 847 -26.16 20.08 -19.32
N VAL A 848 -25.66 19.66 -18.15
CA VAL A 848 -26.31 18.79 -17.16
C VAL A 848 -26.09 19.39 -15.78
N ARG A 849 -27.13 19.38 -14.93
CA ARG A 849 -27.02 19.90 -13.56
C ARG A 849 -27.41 18.87 -12.52
N ASN A 850 -26.45 18.55 -11.65
CA ASN A 850 -26.67 17.75 -10.44
C ASN A 850 -25.71 18.22 -9.35
N THR A 851 -26.11 18.08 -8.09
CA THR A 851 -25.28 18.36 -6.90
C THR A 851 -24.27 17.26 -6.61
N GLU A 852 -24.39 16.12 -7.29
CA GLU A 852 -23.49 14.97 -7.17
C GLU A 852 -23.08 14.43 -8.53
N ALA A 853 -21.87 13.88 -8.62
CA ALA A 853 -21.38 13.10 -9.74
C ALA A 853 -21.07 11.67 -9.27
N SER A 854 -21.32 10.70 -10.15
CA SER A 854 -21.12 9.27 -9.88
C SER A 854 -19.78 8.82 -10.46
N TYR A 855 -18.95 8.17 -9.65
CA TYR A 855 -17.63 7.67 -10.05
C TYR A 855 -17.58 6.16 -9.85
N GLU A 856 -17.09 5.45 -10.86
CA GLU A 856 -16.80 4.02 -10.70
C GLU A 856 -15.67 3.83 -9.68
N THR A 857 -15.86 2.88 -8.77
CA THR A 857 -14.85 2.36 -7.86
C THR A 857 -14.80 0.82 -7.99
N ALA A 858 -13.90 0.17 -7.27
CA ALA A 858 -13.82 -1.28 -7.23
C ALA A 858 -15.18 -1.89 -6.83
N TYR A 859 -15.81 -2.63 -7.75
CA TYR A 859 -17.13 -3.28 -7.57
C TYR A 859 -18.28 -2.37 -7.12
N GLY A 860 -18.30 -1.10 -7.55
CA GLY A 860 -19.44 -0.24 -7.26
C GLY A 860 -19.29 1.18 -7.77
N ILE A 861 -20.16 2.06 -7.26
CA ILE A 861 -20.21 3.48 -7.61
C ILE A 861 -20.23 4.30 -6.32
N VAL A 862 -19.37 5.32 -6.27
CA VAL A 862 -19.42 6.35 -5.21
C VAL A 862 -19.95 7.66 -5.78
N LYS A 863 -20.83 8.32 -5.03
CA LYS A 863 -21.33 9.66 -5.37
C LYS A 863 -20.54 10.69 -4.60
N ARG A 864 -20.04 11.71 -5.30
CA ARG A 864 -19.29 12.82 -4.68
C ARG A 864 -19.91 14.15 -5.06
N PRO A 865 -19.87 15.15 -4.17
CA PRO A 865 -20.47 16.45 -4.42
C PRO A 865 -19.80 17.17 -5.59
N THR A 866 -20.58 17.91 -6.37
CA THR A 866 -20.10 18.79 -7.46
C THR A 866 -19.94 20.24 -7.00
N HIS A 867 -20.05 20.49 -5.70
CA HIS A 867 -20.00 21.79 -5.05
C HIS A 867 -19.02 21.77 -3.88
N TYR A 868 -18.61 22.93 -3.37
CA TYR A 868 -17.68 23.05 -2.24
C TYR A 868 -18.34 23.67 -1.00
N ASN A 869 -19.51 23.13 -0.60
CA ASN A 869 -20.32 23.71 0.47
C ASN A 869 -19.69 23.55 1.86
N THR A 870 -19.10 22.39 2.13
CA THR A 870 -18.42 22.08 3.40
C THR A 870 -16.92 21.86 3.20
N SER A 871 -16.15 21.84 4.29
CA SER A 871 -14.74 21.48 4.25
C SER A 871 -14.51 20.04 3.75
N TRP A 872 -15.45 19.13 3.97
CA TRP A 872 -15.41 17.75 3.46
C TRP A 872 -15.64 17.65 1.96
N ASP A 873 -16.41 18.59 1.40
CA ASP A 873 -16.66 18.70 -0.04
C ASP A 873 -15.48 19.38 -0.74
N MET A 874 -14.99 20.48 -0.15
CA MET A 874 -13.80 21.18 -0.65
C MET A 874 -12.58 20.25 -0.68
N ALA A 875 -12.46 19.34 0.30
CA ALA A 875 -11.40 18.35 0.30
C ALA A 875 -11.44 17.41 -0.92
N LYS A 876 -12.58 17.27 -1.61
CA LYS A 876 -12.79 16.40 -2.79
C LYS A 876 -12.65 17.16 -4.12
N PHE A 877 -11.74 18.13 -4.19
CA PHE A 877 -11.45 18.88 -5.43
C PHE A 877 -10.70 18.05 -6.49
N GLU A 878 -10.11 16.92 -6.10
CA GLU A 878 -9.48 15.91 -6.96
C GLU A 878 -9.79 14.54 -6.35
N VAL A 879 -10.36 13.64 -7.13
CA VAL A 879 -10.89 12.37 -6.63
C VAL A 879 -10.49 11.20 -7.52
N CYS A 880 -10.40 10.00 -6.95
CA CYS A 880 -10.09 8.80 -7.72
C CYS A 880 -11.32 8.28 -8.49
N CYS A 881 -11.15 7.96 -9.76
CA CYS A 881 -12.13 7.40 -10.66
C CYS A 881 -11.54 6.15 -11.32
N HIS A 882 -12.29 5.05 -11.47
CA HIS A 882 -11.84 3.89 -12.25
C HIS A 882 -11.94 4.14 -13.75
N ARG A 883 -12.93 3.56 -14.43
CA ARG A 883 -13.06 3.64 -15.89
C ARG A 883 -14.00 4.76 -16.32
N PHE A 884 -14.91 5.22 -15.45
CA PHE A 884 -15.79 6.32 -15.80
C PHE A 884 -16.18 7.22 -14.62
N ALA A 885 -16.40 8.49 -14.96
CA ALA A 885 -17.11 9.47 -14.15
C ALA A 885 -18.37 9.88 -14.91
N ASP A 886 -19.49 10.06 -14.20
CA ASP A 886 -20.79 10.36 -14.77
C ASP A 886 -21.44 11.54 -14.07
N LEU A 887 -21.99 12.46 -14.86
CA LEU A 887 -22.87 13.51 -14.38
C LEU A 887 -24.22 13.37 -15.10
N SER A 888 -25.27 13.09 -14.33
CA SER A 888 -26.62 12.84 -14.85
C SER A 888 -27.68 13.65 -14.11
N GLU A 889 -28.73 14.07 -14.83
CA GLU A 889 -29.98 14.62 -14.31
C GLU A 889 -31.15 13.66 -14.66
N TYR A 890 -32.38 13.98 -14.23
CA TYR A 890 -33.58 13.10 -14.29
C TYR A 890 -34.01 12.56 -15.69
N GLY A 891 -33.27 12.82 -16.76
CA GLY A 891 -33.56 12.25 -18.08
C GLY A 891 -32.39 12.24 -19.04
N TYR A 892 -31.19 12.61 -18.59
CA TYR A 892 -30.04 12.71 -19.46
C TYR A 892 -28.75 12.75 -18.64
N GLY A 893 -27.68 12.21 -19.21
CA GLY A 893 -26.37 12.24 -18.57
C GLY A 893 -25.23 12.24 -19.56
N VAL A 894 -24.05 12.52 -19.03
CA VAL A 894 -22.79 12.46 -19.76
C VAL A 894 -21.77 11.71 -18.92
N SER A 895 -21.21 10.65 -19.49
CA SER A 895 -20.12 9.90 -18.88
C SER A 895 -18.81 10.19 -19.61
N VAL A 896 -17.75 10.46 -18.85
CA VAL A 896 -16.37 10.46 -19.35
C VAL A 896 -15.74 9.12 -19.01
N ILE A 897 -15.45 8.33 -20.04
CA ILE A 897 -14.84 7.00 -19.94
C ILE A 897 -13.34 7.11 -20.23
N ASN A 898 -12.48 6.39 -19.51
CA ASN A 898 -11.03 6.37 -19.72
C ASN A 898 -10.46 4.94 -19.62
N ASP A 899 -9.20 4.77 -20.02
CA ASP A 899 -8.50 3.47 -20.00
C ASP A 899 -7.31 3.39 -19.03
N SER A 900 -6.96 4.46 -18.33
CA SER A 900 -5.69 4.54 -17.59
C SER A 900 -5.51 5.78 -16.71
N LYS A 901 -6.55 6.59 -16.53
CA LYS A 901 -6.49 7.88 -15.82
C LYS A 901 -7.43 7.87 -14.63
N TYR A 902 -6.84 8.00 -13.45
CA TYR A 902 -7.57 7.83 -12.19
C TYR A 902 -7.94 9.16 -11.53
N GLY A 903 -7.23 10.25 -11.82
CA GLY A 903 -7.56 11.57 -11.29
C GLY A 903 -8.73 12.21 -12.05
N PHE A 904 -9.76 12.63 -11.32
CA PHE A 904 -10.92 13.32 -11.88
C PHE A 904 -11.41 14.43 -10.95
N ALA A 905 -12.10 15.42 -11.51
CA ALA A 905 -12.88 16.39 -10.75
C ALA A 905 -14.16 16.78 -11.53
N THR A 906 -15.32 16.78 -10.88
CA THR A 906 -16.55 17.37 -11.44
C THR A 906 -16.97 18.53 -10.54
N CYS A 907 -16.97 19.76 -11.08
CA CYS A 907 -17.34 20.97 -10.35
C CYS A 907 -18.43 21.72 -11.13
N GLY A 908 -19.62 21.82 -10.54
CA GLY A 908 -20.82 22.23 -11.26
C GLY A 908 -21.08 21.33 -12.47
N SER A 909 -21.20 21.94 -13.64
CA SER A 909 -21.33 21.29 -14.96
C SER A 909 -20.00 20.87 -15.59
N THR A 910 -18.86 21.27 -15.03
CA THR A 910 -17.55 21.00 -15.66
C THR A 910 -16.98 19.69 -15.16
N MET A 911 -16.88 18.70 -16.05
CA MET A 911 -16.16 17.45 -15.83
C MET A 911 -14.71 17.62 -16.29
N ARG A 912 -13.74 17.27 -15.45
CA ARG A 912 -12.30 17.46 -15.71
C ARG A 912 -11.52 16.18 -15.45
N LEU A 913 -10.84 15.69 -16.47
CA LEU A 913 -9.97 14.53 -16.39
C LEU A 913 -8.51 14.97 -16.23
N SER A 914 -7.82 14.42 -15.24
CA SER A 914 -6.40 14.65 -14.98
C SER A 914 -5.53 13.77 -15.89
N LEU A 915 -4.67 14.39 -16.70
CA LEU A 915 -3.91 13.68 -17.75
C LEU A 915 -2.48 13.36 -17.33
N LEU A 916 -1.68 14.39 -17.01
CA LEU A 916 -0.25 14.26 -16.70
C LEU A 916 0.18 15.27 -15.64
N ARG A 917 1.16 14.87 -14.83
CA ARG A 917 1.88 15.74 -13.89
C ARG A 917 3.38 15.74 -14.24
N SER A 918 4.14 16.65 -13.62
CA SER A 918 5.61 16.73 -13.79
C SER A 918 6.32 17.03 -12.47
N ALA A 919 6.03 16.22 -11.45
CA ALA A 919 6.77 16.23 -10.19
C ALA A 919 8.26 15.94 -10.42
N LYS A 920 9.12 16.40 -9.51
CA LYS A 920 10.59 16.22 -9.58
C LYS A 920 11.20 15.51 -8.37
N ALA A 921 10.35 15.09 -7.44
CA ALA A 921 10.72 14.29 -6.29
C ALA A 921 9.60 13.29 -6.00
N PRO A 922 9.93 12.00 -5.78
CA PRO A 922 11.28 11.45 -5.58
C PRO A 922 11.96 10.98 -6.89
N ASP A 923 11.26 11.04 -8.01
CA ASP A 923 11.78 10.78 -9.35
C ASP A 923 11.98 12.11 -10.10
N GLU A 924 13.22 12.37 -10.55
CA GLU A 924 13.61 13.58 -11.28
C GLU A 924 12.96 13.64 -12.68
N HIS A 925 12.60 12.47 -13.21
CA HIS A 925 12.10 12.26 -14.56
C HIS A 925 10.66 11.74 -14.59
N ALA A 926 9.91 11.86 -13.48
CA ALA A 926 8.52 11.42 -13.41
C ALA A 926 7.69 11.94 -14.60
N ASP A 927 7.09 11.00 -15.35
CA ASP A 927 6.30 11.24 -16.55
C ASP A 927 7.00 11.99 -17.70
N MET A 928 8.32 12.18 -17.68
CA MET A 928 9.01 12.82 -18.81
C MET A 928 9.01 11.93 -20.05
N GLY A 929 8.76 12.52 -21.22
CA GLY A 929 8.75 11.84 -22.52
C GLY A 929 7.35 11.62 -23.08
N LYS A 930 7.15 10.49 -23.77
CA LYS A 930 5.97 10.27 -24.63
C LYS A 930 4.86 9.51 -23.92
N HIS A 931 3.64 10.01 -24.08
CA HIS A 931 2.42 9.40 -23.54
C HIS A 931 1.38 9.22 -24.63
N THR A 932 0.61 8.12 -24.55
CA THR A 932 -0.61 7.92 -25.34
C THR A 932 -1.75 7.73 -24.37
N ILE A 933 -2.73 8.63 -24.41
CA ILE A 933 -3.85 8.67 -23.47
C ILE A 933 -5.15 8.63 -24.24
N ARG A 934 -6.10 7.81 -23.80
CA ARG A 934 -7.41 7.68 -24.44
C ARG A 934 -8.55 7.87 -23.45
N TRP A 935 -9.59 8.54 -23.91
CA TRP A 935 -10.86 8.66 -23.21
C TRP A 935 -12.00 8.77 -24.22
N ALA A 936 -13.22 8.69 -23.75
CA ALA A 936 -14.42 8.88 -24.55
C ALA A 936 -15.45 9.70 -23.78
N LEU A 937 -16.22 10.50 -24.52
CA LEU A 937 -17.39 11.20 -23.99
C LEU A 937 -18.64 10.48 -24.50
N LEU A 938 -19.46 9.99 -23.58
CA LEU A 938 -20.68 9.24 -23.86
C LEU A 938 -21.89 10.00 -23.31
N PRO A 939 -22.62 10.74 -24.16
CA PRO A 939 -23.96 11.19 -23.84
C PRO A 939 -24.91 10.00 -23.77
N HIS A 940 -25.84 10.00 -22.81
CA HIS A 940 -26.82 8.94 -22.66
C HIS A 940 -28.16 9.46 -22.15
N GLU A 941 -29.23 8.74 -22.49
CA GLU A 941 -30.59 9.03 -22.02
C GLU A 941 -30.81 8.45 -20.62
N GLY A 942 -31.44 9.25 -19.76
CA GLY A 942 -31.71 8.87 -18.38
C GLY A 942 -30.57 9.17 -17.41
N GLU A 943 -30.65 8.57 -16.22
CA GLU A 943 -29.58 8.59 -15.22
C GLU A 943 -28.52 7.54 -15.54
N LEU A 944 -27.41 7.54 -14.79
CA LEU A 944 -26.39 6.50 -14.89
C LEU A 944 -27.03 5.10 -14.88
N GLY A 945 -26.63 4.26 -15.84
CA GLY A 945 -27.16 2.90 -15.97
C GLY A 945 -26.16 1.90 -16.54
N PRO A 946 -26.59 0.63 -16.73
CA PRO A 946 -25.75 -0.44 -17.25
C PRO A 946 -25.11 -0.16 -18.61
N THR A 947 -25.68 0.75 -19.39
CA THR A 947 -25.14 1.22 -20.67
C THR A 947 -23.74 1.80 -20.51
N THR A 948 -23.54 2.72 -19.56
CA THR A 948 -22.24 3.35 -19.29
C THR A 948 -21.23 2.33 -18.77
N ILE A 949 -21.64 1.46 -17.84
CA ILE A 949 -20.77 0.41 -17.28
C ILE A 949 -20.28 -0.52 -18.39
N ARG A 950 -21.18 -1.02 -19.23
CA ARG A 950 -20.82 -1.90 -20.35
C ARG A 950 -19.95 -1.18 -21.38
N ALA A 951 -20.22 0.10 -21.67
CA ALA A 951 -19.40 0.91 -22.55
C ALA A 951 -17.99 1.13 -21.99
N ALA A 952 -17.85 1.38 -20.68
CA ALA A 952 -16.57 1.55 -20.02
C ALA A 952 -15.73 0.27 -20.02
N HIS A 953 -16.35 -0.87 -19.73
CA HIS A 953 -15.72 -2.18 -19.87
C HIS A 953 -15.34 -2.51 -21.33
N ALA A 954 -16.18 -2.16 -22.30
CA ALA A 954 -15.92 -2.36 -23.73
C ALA A 954 -14.76 -1.48 -24.24
N PHE A 955 -14.68 -0.23 -23.78
CA PHE A 955 -13.60 0.71 -24.12
C PHE A 955 -12.23 0.22 -23.63
N ASN A 956 -12.21 -0.37 -22.43
CA ASN A 956 -11.04 -0.97 -21.80
C ASN A 956 -10.70 -2.37 -22.35
N ASN A 957 -11.67 -3.07 -22.96
CA ASN A 957 -11.50 -4.40 -23.55
C ASN A 957 -11.98 -4.43 -25.00
N ARG A 958 -11.11 -3.93 -25.89
CA ARG A 958 -11.32 -3.91 -27.34
C ARG A 958 -11.35 -5.33 -27.90
N LEU A 959 -12.20 -5.54 -28.91
CA LEU A 959 -12.28 -6.82 -29.62
C LEU A 959 -10.98 -7.08 -30.40
N ALA A 960 -10.42 -8.27 -30.25
CA ALA A 960 -9.28 -8.71 -31.04
C ALA A 960 -9.78 -9.46 -32.29
N VAL A 961 -9.40 -8.99 -33.47
CA VAL A 961 -9.72 -9.68 -34.74
C VAL A 961 -8.67 -10.74 -35.02
N VAL A 962 -9.12 -11.99 -35.16
CA VAL A 962 -8.28 -13.15 -35.46
C VAL A 962 -8.83 -13.88 -36.69
N SER A 963 -7.98 -14.69 -37.32
CA SER A 963 -8.37 -15.58 -38.41
C SER A 963 -8.87 -16.93 -37.88
N ALA A 964 -9.88 -17.48 -38.54
CA ALA A 964 -10.43 -18.82 -38.28
C ALA A 964 -10.73 -19.53 -39.60
N PRO A 965 -10.42 -20.83 -39.75
CA PRO A 965 -10.68 -21.58 -40.99
C PRO A 965 -12.17 -21.66 -41.36
N ALA A 966 -13.05 -21.71 -40.35
CA ALA A 966 -14.50 -21.64 -40.50
C ALA A 966 -15.14 -21.15 -39.19
N VAL A 967 -16.17 -20.31 -39.28
CA VAL A 967 -16.97 -19.89 -38.12
C VAL A 967 -18.06 -20.93 -37.88
N THR A 968 -17.92 -21.73 -36.82
CA THR A 968 -18.93 -22.74 -36.45
C THR A 968 -19.92 -22.19 -35.43
N ALA A 969 -21.15 -22.73 -35.39
CA ALA A 969 -22.16 -22.32 -34.41
C ALA A 969 -21.66 -22.49 -32.94
N ALA A 970 -20.89 -23.54 -32.68
CA ALA A 970 -20.28 -23.80 -31.36
C ALA A 970 -19.25 -22.74 -30.96
N MET A 971 -18.57 -22.09 -31.91
CA MET A 971 -17.63 -20.98 -31.64
C MET A 971 -18.36 -19.68 -31.28
N THR A 972 -19.62 -19.56 -31.70
CA THR A 972 -20.45 -18.35 -31.49
C THR A 972 -21.29 -18.36 -30.21
N SER A 973 -21.24 -19.42 -29.40
CA SER A 973 -21.92 -19.51 -28.10
C SER A 973 -20.92 -19.39 -26.94
N SER A 974 -21.21 -18.55 -25.95
CA SER A 974 -20.41 -18.50 -24.71
C SER A 974 -20.73 -19.69 -23.81
N PRO A 975 -19.72 -20.39 -23.26
CA PRO A 975 -19.97 -21.54 -22.38
C PRO A 975 -20.52 -21.15 -21.01
N ILE A 976 -20.40 -19.88 -20.63
CA ILE A 976 -21.10 -19.29 -19.48
C ILE A 976 -21.85 -18.05 -19.96
N LYS A 977 -23.11 -17.90 -19.55
CA LYS A 977 -23.95 -16.74 -19.87
C LYS A 977 -24.70 -16.29 -18.64
N LEU A 978 -24.62 -15.01 -18.32
CA LEU A 978 -25.43 -14.39 -17.27
C LEU A 978 -26.63 -13.70 -17.92
N SER A 979 -27.83 -14.04 -17.44
CA SER A 979 -29.10 -13.45 -17.87
C SER A 979 -29.87 -12.92 -16.67
N GLY A 980 -30.81 -11.98 -16.87
CA GLY A 980 -31.54 -11.33 -15.79
C GLY A 980 -31.29 -9.83 -15.78
N ASP A 981 -31.23 -9.25 -14.59
CA ASP A 981 -31.09 -7.81 -14.40
C ASP A 981 -29.79 -7.28 -15.00
N ALA A 982 -29.90 -6.17 -15.73
CA ALA A 982 -28.79 -5.63 -16.50
C ALA A 982 -27.66 -5.04 -15.63
N SER A 983 -27.92 -4.78 -14.35
CA SER A 983 -26.94 -4.31 -13.36
C SER A 983 -25.98 -5.40 -12.89
N LEU A 984 -26.31 -6.68 -13.09
CA LEU A 984 -25.43 -7.78 -12.73
C LEU A 984 -24.30 -7.91 -13.75
N VAL A 985 -23.06 -7.94 -13.25
CA VAL A 985 -21.84 -8.05 -14.05
C VAL A 985 -21.10 -9.32 -13.65
N LEU A 986 -20.87 -10.23 -14.60
CA LEU A 986 -19.93 -11.34 -14.45
C LEU A 986 -18.51 -10.83 -14.72
N ASP A 987 -17.77 -10.52 -13.67
CA ASP A 987 -16.44 -9.91 -13.78
C ASP A 987 -15.36 -10.95 -14.09
N THR A 988 -15.37 -12.07 -13.36
CA THR A 988 -14.28 -13.06 -13.41
C THR A 988 -14.82 -14.45 -13.66
N VAL A 989 -14.12 -15.17 -14.54
CA VAL A 989 -14.26 -16.61 -14.70
C VAL A 989 -12.89 -17.25 -14.76
N LYS A 990 -12.64 -18.20 -13.86
CA LYS A 990 -11.37 -18.92 -13.73
C LYS A 990 -11.60 -20.38 -13.35
N ARG A 991 -10.56 -21.21 -13.41
CA ARG A 991 -10.53 -22.53 -12.77
C ARG A 991 -10.42 -22.40 -11.24
N GLY A 992 -10.93 -23.37 -10.46
CA GLY A 992 -10.82 -23.35 -8.99
C GLY A 992 -9.38 -23.55 -8.49
N GLU A 993 -8.96 -22.81 -7.46
CA GLU A 993 -7.62 -22.88 -6.87
C GLU A 993 -7.29 -24.27 -6.30
N ASP A 994 -8.31 -24.98 -5.80
CA ASP A 994 -8.14 -26.25 -5.09
C ASP A 994 -8.33 -27.48 -5.99
N ASP A 995 -8.53 -27.30 -7.30
CA ASP A 995 -8.68 -28.41 -8.25
C ASP A 995 -7.42 -29.29 -8.26
N GLU A 996 -7.58 -30.61 -8.15
CA GLU A 996 -6.46 -31.55 -8.03
C GLU A 996 -5.47 -31.51 -9.21
N ASP A 997 -5.93 -31.13 -10.41
CA ASP A 997 -5.10 -31.01 -11.61
C ASP A 997 -4.34 -29.68 -11.71
N LEU A 998 -4.59 -28.73 -10.78
CA LEU A 998 -3.92 -27.42 -10.71
C LEU A 998 -2.93 -27.32 -9.54
N ALA A 999 -2.87 -28.31 -8.66
CA ALA A 999 -1.91 -28.36 -7.57
C ALA A 999 -0.48 -28.30 -8.14
N HIS A 1000 0.27 -27.25 -7.80
CA HIS A 1000 1.65 -27.06 -8.28
C HIS A 1000 2.53 -26.37 -7.23
N GLY A 1001 3.80 -26.77 -7.20
CA GLY A 1001 4.89 -26.06 -6.52
C GLY A 1001 4.68 -25.75 -5.03
N ASP A 1002 5.04 -24.51 -4.66
CA ASP A 1002 5.14 -24.00 -3.28
C ASP A 1002 3.80 -23.92 -2.54
N GLN A 1003 2.66 -23.94 -3.25
CA GLN A 1003 1.31 -23.85 -2.67
C GLN A 1003 0.90 -25.09 -1.86
N ASP A 1004 1.67 -26.17 -1.93
CA ASP A 1004 1.31 -27.46 -1.32
C ASP A 1004 2.37 -27.95 -0.31
N VAL A 1005 3.41 -27.14 -0.07
CA VAL A 1005 4.55 -27.52 0.78
C VAL A 1005 4.18 -27.64 2.25
N GLY A 1006 3.16 -26.91 2.71
CA GLY A 1006 2.69 -27.02 4.10
C GLY A 1006 1.56 -28.01 4.31
N GLY A 1007 0.92 -28.50 3.25
CA GLY A 1007 -0.17 -29.48 3.33
C GLY A 1007 -1.43 -28.98 4.05
N HIS A 1008 -1.59 -27.68 4.22
CA HIS A 1008 -2.72 -27.06 4.92
C HIS A 1008 -3.86 -26.64 3.98
N LEU A 1009 -3.58 -26.43 2.69
CA LEU A 1009 -4.62 -26.08 1.71
C LEU A 1009 -5.43 -27.31 1.29
N GLN A 1010 -6.73 -27.11 1.12
CA GLN A 1010 -7.63 -28.17 0.67
C GLN A 1010 -7.34 -28.54 -0.79
N LYS A 1011 -7.39 -29.84 -1.10
CA LYS A 1011 -7.46 -30.34 -2.48
C LYS A 1011 -8.83 -30.92 -2.76
N ARG A 1012 -9.41 -30.55 -3.90
CA ARG A 1012 -10.73 -30.97 -4.36
C ARG A 1012 -10.58 -31.83 -5.62
N LYS A 1013 -11.23 -32.99 -5.62
CA LYS A 1013 -11.21 -33.89 -6.78
C LYS A 1013 -12.00 -33.31 -7.94
N GLY A 1014 -11.59 -33.63 -9.16
CA GLY A 1014 -12.24 -33.15 -10.37
C GLY A 1014 -11.85 -31.71 -10.73
N ARG A 1015 -12.72 -31.06 -11.50
CA ARG A 1015 -12.49 -29.73 -12.05
C ARG A 1015 -13.63 -28.81 -11.66
N SER A 1016 -13.31 -27.58 -11.32
CA SER A 1016 -14.29 -26.56 -11.00
C SER A 1016 -14.01 -25.25 -11.73
N VAL A 1017 -15.07 -24.46 -11.87
CA VAL A 1017 -15.03 -23.10 -12.43
C VAL A 1017 -15.57 -22.14 -11.38
N VAL A 1018 -14.81 -21.08 -11.10
CA VAL A 1018 -15.21 -20.01 -10.20
C VAL A 1018 -15.68 -18.82 -11.02
N LEU A 1019 -16.87 -18.32 -10.68
CA LEU A 1019 -17.54 -17.19 -11.28
C LEU A 1019 -17.69 -16.09 -10.25
N ARG A 1020 -17.30 -14.86 -10.58
CA ARG A 1020 -17.52 -13.70 -9.71
C ARG A 1020 -18.51 -12.74 -10.34
N VAL A 1021 -19.62 -12.53 -9.66
CA VAL A 1021 -20.71 -11.65 -10.10
C VAL A 1021 -20.86 -10.53 -9.09
N TYR A 1022 -21.08 -9.31 -9.56
CA TYR A 1022 -21.43 -8.20 -8.68
C TYR A 1022 -22.61 -7.38 -9.21
N ASP A 1023 -23.35 -6.76 -8.31
CA ASP A 1023 -24.30 -5.71 -8.68
C ASP A 1023 -23.56 -4.37 -8.83
N SER A 1024 -23.65 -3.78 -10.02
CA SER A 1024 -22.92 -2.55 -10.38
C SER A 1024 -23.68 -1.26 -10.10
N MET A 1025 -24.98 -1.33 -9.80
CA MET A 1025 -25.87 -0.15 -9.75
C MET A 1025 -26.40 0.21 -8.35
N GLY A 1026 -26.22 -0.66 -7.35
CA GLY A 1026 -26.74 -0.45 -6.00
C GLY A 1026 -28.19 -0.89 -5.82
N GLY A 1027 -28.62 -1.92 -6.56
CA GLY A 1027 -29.97 -2.48 -6.51
C GLY A 1027 -29.96 -3.97 -6.21
N ARG A 1028 -31.05 -4.50 -5.63
CA ARG A 1028 -31.22 -5.96 -5.51
C ARG A 1028 -31.43 -6.51 -6.92
N GLY A 1029 -30.53 -7.37 -7.38
CA GLY A 1029 -30.53 -7.94 -8.72
C GLY A 1029 -30.80 -9.44 -8.72
N ARG A 1030 -31.55 -9.93 -9.71
CA ARG A 1030 -31.81 -11.34 -9.95
C ARG A 1030 -31.32 -11.76 -11.32
N GLY A 1031 -30.76 -12.95 -11.41
CA GLY A 1031 -30.33 -13.50 -12.67
C GLY A 1031 -30.18 -15.02 -12.65
N THR A 1032 -29.85 -15.56 -13.81
CA THR A 1032 -29.56 -16.97 -14.00
C THR A 1032 -28.22 -17.08 -14.72
N ILE A 1033 -27.29 -17.81 -14.12
CA ILE A 1033 -26.06 -18.25 -14.77
C ILE A 1033 -26.38 -19.54 -15.52
N LYS A 1034 -26.13 -19.54 -16.82
CA LYS A 1034 -26.30 -20.70 -17.71
C LYS A 1034 -24.93 -21.17 -18.17
N SER A 1035 -24.70 -22.48 -18.08
CA SER A 1035 -23.49 -23.14 -18.57
C SER A 1035 -23.79 -24.11 -19.69
N THR A 1036 -22.88 -24.23 -20.65
CA THR A 1036 -22.87 -25.34 -21.62
C THR A 1036 -22.11 -26.55 -21.09
N TRP A 1037 -21.41 -26.42 -19.96
CA TRP A 1037 -20.76 -27.52 -19.27
C TRP A 1037 -21.77 -28.21 -18.34
N ASP A 1038 -21.62 -29.52 -18.13
CA ASP A 1038 -22.47 -30.30 -17.24
C ASP A 1038 -22.13 -29.93 -15.78
N ILE A 1039 -23.02 -29.21 -15.11
CA ILE A 1039 -22.86 -28.81 -13.72
C ILE A 1039 -23.37 -29.93 -12.83
N LYS A 1040 -22.47 -30.56 -12.07
CA LYS A 1040 -22.83 -31.59 -11.09
C LYS A 1040 -23.37 -30.98 -9.81
N ARG A 1041 -22.68 -29.94 -9.32
CA ARG A 1041 -23.03 -29.18 -8.11
C ARG A 1041 -22.57 -27.74 -8.27
N ALA A 1042 -23.21 -26.82 -7.55
CA ALA A 1042 -22.83 -25.43 -7.51
C ALA A 1042 -22.88 -24.91 -6.08
N PHE A 1043 -21.94 -24.05 -5.72
CA PHE A 1043 -21.85 -23.47 -4.39
C PHE A 1043 -21.69 -21.95 -4.51
N LYS A 1044 -22.39 -21.18 -3.67
CA LYS A 1044 -21.95 -19.81 -3.38
C LYS A 1044 -20.76 -19.92 -2.43
N CYS A 1045 -19.65 -19.32 -2.82
CA CYS A 1045 -18.41 -19.34 -2.07
C CYS A 1045 -17.96 -17.92 -1.70
N ASN A 1046 -17.03 -17.84 -0.75
CA ASN A 1046 -16.38 -16.58 -0.41
C ASN A 1046 -15.26 -16.24 -1.42
N LEU A 1047 -14.50 -15.15 -1.23
CA LEU A 1047 -13.43 -14.77 -2.17
C LEU A 1047 -12.27 -15.76 -2.21
N LEU A 1048 -12.10 -16.54 -1.14
CA LEU A 1048 -11.06 -17.56 -0.99
C LEU A 1048 -11.49 -18.93 -1.55
N GLU A 1049 -12.70 -18.99 -2.12
CA GLU A 1049 -13.29 -20.18 -2.73
C GLU A 1049 -13.72 -21.27 -1.71
N ASP A 1050 -13.92 -20.89 -0.44
CA ASP A 1050 -14.56 -21.76 0.54
C ASP A 1050 -16.08 -21.81 0.28
N ASP A 1051 -16.64 -23.01 0.24
CA ASP A 1051 -18.07 -23.20 0.03
C ASP A 1051 -18.87 -22.73 1.24
N LEU A 1052 -19.90 -21.90 1.02
CA LEU A 1052 -20.77 -21.38 2.07
C LEU A 1052 -22.15 -22.04 2.02
N GLU A 1053 -22.79 -22.01 0.85
CA GLU A 1053 -24.10 -22.59 0.60
C GLU A 1053 -24.12 -23.32 -0.74
N GLU A 1054 -24.76 -24.49 -0.79
CA GLU A 1054 -25.03 -25.19 -2.04
C GLU A 1054 -26.22 -24.53 -2.75
N VAL A 1055 -26.07 -24.26 -4.04
CA VAL A 1055 -27.07 -23.61 -4.89
C VAL A 1055 -27.73 -24.66 -5.77
N GLU A 1056 -29.05 -24.62 -5.88
CA GLU A 1056 -29.80 -25.57 -6.69
C GLU A 1056 -29.40 -25.47 -8.18
N VAL A 1057 -29.00 -26.61 -8.75
CA VAL A 1057 -28.68 -26.74 -10.17
C VAL A 1057 -29.89 -27.28 -10.92
N ARG A 1058 -30.39 -26.52 -11.90
CA ARG A 1058 -31.48 -26.95 -12.78
C ARG A 1058 -30.94 -27.47 -14.10
N ASN A 1059 -31.50 -28.58 -14.58
CA ASN A 1059 -31.17 -29.19 -15.88
C ASN A 1059 -29.66 -29.38 -16.09
N ASN A 1060 -28.90 -29.61 -15.01
CA ASN A 1060 -27.44 -29.68 -14.97
C ASN A 1060 -26.70 -28.53 -15.68
N SER A 1061 -27.33 -27.37 -15.85
CA SER A 1061 -26.79 -26.28 -16.68
C SER A 1061 -27.14 -24.89 -16.20
N GLU A 1062 -28.06 -24.73 -15.25
CA GLU A 1062 -28.50 -23.41 -14.80
C GLU A 1062 -28.48 -23.30 -13.28
N ILE A 1063 -28.06 -22.13 -12.78
CA ILE A 1063 -28.25 -21.73 -11.38
C ILE A 1063 -28.90 -20.35 -11.34
N ASP A 1064 -29.93 -20.20 -10.50
CA ASP A 1064 -30.55 -18.91 -10.23
C ASP A 1064 -29.81 -18.22 -9.08
N ILE A 1065 -29.55 -16.93 -9.25
CA ILE A 1065 -28.81 -16.12 -8.29
C ILE A 1065 -29.59 -14.85 -7.96
N GLU A 1066 -29.40 -14.38 -6.72
CA GLU A 1066 -29.91 -13.12 -6.25
C GLU A 1066 -28.82 -12.41 -5.45
N LEU A 1067 -28.57 -11.15 -5.79
CA LEU A 1067 -27.57 -10.30 -5.16
C LEU A 1067 -28.27 -9.10 -4.50
N ARG A 1068 -27.80 -8.72 -3.31
CA ARG A 1068 -28.15 -7.43 -2.68
C ARG A 1068 -27.53 -6.27 -3.47
N SER A 1069 -27.94 -5.05 -3.12
CA SER A 1069 -27.31 -3.81 -3.61
C SER A 1069 -25.80 -3.89 -3.46
N PHE A 1070 -25.04 -3.69 -4.54
CA PHE A 1070 -23.58 -3.73 -4.54
C PHE A 1070 -22.97 -5.04 -3.96
N GLU A 1071 -23.72 -6.15 -3.93
CA GLU A 1071 -23.18 -7.42 -3.45
C GLU A 1071 -22.12 -7.94 -4.44
N VAL A 1072 -20.96 -8.36 -3.92
CA VAL A 1072 -19.99 -9.18 -4.67
C VAL A 1072 -20.19 -10.63 -4.24
N ALA A 1073 -20.55 -11.50 -5.17
CA ALA A 1073 -20.80 -12.92 -4.94
C ALA A 1073 -19.87 -13.78 -5.80
N SER A 1074 -19.32 -14.84 -5.21
CA SER A 1074 -18.57 -15.85 -5.96
C SER A 1074 -19.35 -17.16 -5.98
N PHE A 1075 -19.31 -17.86 -7.12
CA PHE A 1075 -19.96 -19.15 -7.31
C PHE A 1075 -18.95 -20.15 -7.86
N ARG A 1076 -18.86 -21.33 -7.24
CA ARG A 1076 -18.04 -22.44 -7.72
C ARG A 1076 -18.92 -23.50 -8.35
N LEU A 1077 -18.71 -23.76 -9.64
CA LEU A 1077 -19.36 -24.81 -10.40
C LEU A 1077 -18.46 -26.05 -10.42
N GLU A 1078 -18.94 -27.18 -9.92
CA GLU A 1078 -18.27 -28.48 -10.02
C GLU A 1078 -18.74 -29.20 -11.28
N LEU A 1079 -17.80 -29.62 -12.13
CA LEU A 1079 -18.04 -30.22 -13.44
C LEU A 1079 -17.86 -31.74 -13.46
#